data_AF-A0A536QK98-F1
#
_entry.id   AF-A0A536QK98-F1
#
_cell.length_a   1.000
_cell.length_b   1.000
_cell.length_c   1.000
_cell.angle_alpha   90.00
_cell.angle_beta   90.00
_cell.angle_gamma   90.00
#
_symmetry.space_group_name_H-M   'P 1'
#
loop_
_entity.id
_entity.type
_entity.pdbx_description
1 polymer ?
#
loop_
_entity_poly.entity_id
_entity_poly.type
_entity_poly.pdbx_seq_one_letter_code
_entity_poly.pdbx_strand_id
1 'polypeptide(L)'
;MSLLLDLPGLALAAGCLVLGLGLSSGGPPWLTFGERLVIGMVLAIVGLTMVGYGLALLVGVGMVLVLLLTAFGLLAGGYLLWRHRPTLRAQLVPRAWALPAAVVVMALAMGYLFSRAVEVTPDAWLAQYNNTWSDWSFHASYTTTFVYGHNLPPQNPIFAGKPFRYPFAPDFTSALLVGGGWSIPAALIWPSWALTVLALSGLILWARRLTGGIGAGVIAVTLTLLGGGLGFWFFFGDAARLGLVTTLLHIPRTYDRFDPPVNIQWYNPILSYYLPQRSFVFGAAVVMAVLLLLTPPLLHTPFFDWRATLTAVRQSWRRWTIKNEAVAFLIAGALTGLLPLIHVHSLVVLGVVTACWALLFPRPAWIGFFGVMLLLAVPRLLMAVPGDPGAPPEHQYPRWLIGWMSGTDAPPWFWIKNTGLFIPLLLLALLSPLALRGRARLLIAPFSLVFLIANLVKFQPWDWDNSKLLVFWYLASGVAVGALLVRLWRSHALAAIGATAIWLSLTLSGGLSLMQYLPPQGPSYVWFTAEQVQLAADVRRLTPAKAVFVTGEQPNNPIADLAGRSVVMSYPGWLWSYGIDYSQREADLLRIYRGGAAALDLLHRYHADYVVIGPDERNTMQPDVDYFNAEFRLVLHTANYQIFAVPG
;
A
#
# COMPACT_ATOMS: atom_id res chain seq x y z
N MET A 1 20.27 6.68 -15.95
CA MET A 1 19.34 7.51 -16.75
C MET A 1 18.31 8.06 -15.76
N SER A 2 18.05 9.38 -15.76
CA SER A 2 17.18 10.05 -14.79
C SER A 2 15.79 9.40 -14.72
N LEU A 3 15.08 9.60 -13.60
CA LEU A 3 13.63 9.40 -13.54
C LEU A 3 13.00 10.29 -14.62
N LEU A 4 12.87 9.79 -15.85
CA LEU A 4 12.35 10.55 -16.97
C LEU A 4 10.89 10.88 -16.66
N LEU A 5 10.62 12.18 -16.49
CA LEU A 5 9.29 12.72 -16.27
C LEU A 5 8.92 13.54 -17.50
N ASP A 6 8.18 12.93 -18.41
CA ASP A 6 7.67 13.63 -19.59
C ASP A 6 6.56 14.63 -19.24
N LEU A 7 6.38 15.62 -20.12
CA LEU A 7 5.46 16.74 -19.94
C LEU A 7 4.00 16.31 -19.70
N PRO A 8 3.41 15.34 -20.42
CA PRO A 8 2.02 14.95 -20.18
C PRO A 8 1.81 14.36 -18.77
N GLY A 9 2.73 13.52 -18.29
CA GLY A 9 2.66 13.00 -16.92
C GLY A 9 2.86 14.08 -15.85
N LEU A 10 3.78 15.04 -16.09
CA LEU A 10 3.93 16.22 -15.22
C LEU A 10 2.66 17.07 -15.20
N ALA A 11 2.01 17.24 -16.36
CA ALA A 11 0.77 17.98 -16.48
C ALA A 11 -0.38 17.29 -15.71
N LEU A 12 -0.46 15.96 -15.75
CA LEU A 12 -1.42 15.19 -14.94
C LEU A 12 -1.17 15.36 -13.44
N ALA A 13 0.09 15.29 -13.00
CA ALA A 13 0.45 15.56 -11.62
C ALA A 13 0.05 16.98 -11.20
N ALA A 14 0.31 17.99 -12.04
CA ALA A 14 -0.10 19.37 -11.80
C ALA A 14 -1.63 19.53 -11.75
N GLY A 15 -2.36 18.90 -12.67
CA GLY A 15 -3.82 18.86 -12.68
C GLY A 15 -4.40 18.22 -11.41
N CYS A 16 -3.79 17.13 -10.94
CA CYS A 16 -4.13 16.49 -9.68
C CYS A 16 -3.87 17.41 -8.48
N LEU A 17 -2.73 18.09 -8.43
CA LEU A 17 -2.42 19.05 -7.36
C LEU A 17 -3.39 20.23 -7.34
N VAL A 18 -3.72 20.79 -8.51
CA VAL A 18 -4.69 21.89 -8.64
C VAL A 18 -6.08 21.43 -8.21
N LEU A 19 -6.51 20.23 -8.60
CA LEU A 19 -7.77 19.64 -8.14
C LEU A 19 -7.77 19.43 -6.62
N GLY A 20 -6.71 18.85 -6.06
CA GLY A 20 -6.61 18.62 -4.62
C GLY A 20 -6.60 19.92 -3.81
N LEU A 21 -5.90 20.95 -4.28
CA LEU A 21 -5.94 22.31 -3.72
C LEU A 21 -7.34 22.94 -3.85
N GLY A 22 -8.00 22.76 -4.99
CA GLY A 22 -9.39 23.20 -5.20
C GLY A 22 -10.35 22.55 -4.22
N LEU A 23 -10.31 21.21 -4.09
CA LEU A 23 -11.14 20.45 -3.15
C LEU A 23 -10.88 20.83 -1.69
N SER A 24 -9.65 21.21 -1.35
CA SER A 24 -9.28 21.62 0.01
C SER A 24 -9.52 23.09 0.32
N SER A 25 -9.68 23.93 -0.71
CA SER A 25 -10.09 25.33 -0.57
C SER A 25 -11.56 25.47 -0.17
N GLY A 26 -12.39 24.52 -0.58
CA GLY A 26 -13.77 24.33 -0.11
C GLY A 26 -13.87 23.22 0.93
N GLY A 27 -15.08 22.93 1.40
CA GLY A 27 -15.35 21.80 2.28
C GLY A 27 -15.77 22.20 3.71
N PRO A 28 -15.94 21.22 4.60
CA PRO A 28 -16.57 21.47 5.88
C PRO A 28 -15.84 22.51 6.76
N PRO A 29 -16.58 23.46 7.36
CA PRO A 29 -15.97 24.57 8.11
C PRO A 29 -15.29 24.14 9.42
N TRP A 30 -15.63 22.95 9.96
CA TRP A 30 -15.03 22.39 11.18
C TRP A 30 -13.67 21.72 10.96
N LEU A 31 -13.24 21.57 9.71
CA LEU A 31 -11.91 21.09 9.38
C LEU A 31 -10.92 22.25 9.32
N THR A 32 -9.70 22.00 9.76
CA THR A 32 -8.57 22.91 9.53
C THR A 32 -8.13 22.83 8.07
N PHE A 33 -7.41 23.84 7.60
CA PHE A 33 -6.89 23.82 6.22
C PHE A 33 -5.97 22.62 5.96
N GLY A 34 -5.09 22.27 6.91
CA GLY A 34 -4.21 21.10 6.76
C GLY A 34 -4.97 19.78 6.62
N GLU A 35 -6.06 19.60 7.35
CA GLU A 35 -6.89 18.39 7.23
C GLU A 35 -7.63 18.36 5.90
N ARG A 36 -8.19 19.51 5.49
CA ARG A 36 -8.80 19.64 4.16
C ARG A 36 -7.79 19.35 3.06
N LEU A 37 -6.53 19.79 3.20
CA LEU A 37 -5.48 19.54 2.22
C LEU A 37 -5.20 18.04 2.07
N VAL A 38 -5.03 17.32 3.18
CA VAL A 38 -4.84 15.87 3.14
C VAL A 38 -6.05 15.18 2.49
N ILE A 39 -7.26 15.49 2.95
CA ILE A 39 -8.51 14.90 2.40
C ILE A 39 -8.65 15.22 0.91
N GLY A 40 -8.47 16.49 0.52
CA GLY A 40 -8.63 16.97 -0.85
C GLY A 40 -7.63 16.34 -1.81
N MET A 41 -6.37 16.17 -1.40
CA MET A 41 -5.35 15.49 -2.21
C MET A 41 -5.66 14.00 -2.39
N VAL A 42 -6.09 13.31 -1.32
CA VAL A 42 -6.51 11.90 -1.41
C VAL A 42 -7.72 11.75 -2.33
N LEU A 43 -8.72 12.64 -2.21
CA LEU A 43 -9.89 12.66 -3.09
C LEU A 43 -9.53 12.94 -4.55
N ALA A 44 -8.59 13.85 -4.81
CA ALA A 44 -8.13 14.15 -6.16
C ALA A 44 -7.45 12.93 -6.79
N ILE A 45 -6.53 12.28 -6.08
CA ILE A 45 -5.82 11.09 -6.57
C ILE A 45 -6.81 9.95 -6.82
N VAL A 46 -7.58 9.55 -5.80
CA VAL A 46 -8.54 8.43 -5.92
C VAL A 46 -9.61 8.75 -6.97
N GLY A 47 -10.13 9.97 -6.98
CA GLY A 47 -11.14 10.43 -7.93
C GLY A 47 -10.65 10.40 -9.37
N LEU A 48 -9.46 10.96 -9.66
CA LEU A 48 -8.86 10.94 -10.99
C LEU A 48 -8.52 9.52 -11.44
N THR A 49 -8.06 8.65 -10.53
CA THR A 49 -7.81 7.24 -10.85
C THR A 49 -9.10 6.54 -11.25
N MET A 50 -10.20 6.71 -10.50
CA MET A 50 -11.48 6.04 -10.80
C MET A 50 -12.17 6.60 -12.06
N VAL A 51 -12.16 7.93 -12.23
CA VAL A 51 -12.65 8.57 -13.47
C VAL A 51 -11.80 8.16 -14.65
N GLY A 52 -10.47 8.14 -14.47
CA GLY A 52 -9.52 7.67 -15.47
C GLY A 52 -9.76 6.23 -15.89
N TYR A 53 -10.04 5.34 -14.94
CA TYR A 53 -10.39 3.95 -15.24
C TYR A 53 -11.68 3.85 -16.05
N GLY A 54 -12.73 4.58 -15.65
CA GLY A 54 -13.99 4.61 -16.40
C GLY A 54 -13.82 5.12 -17.84
N LEU A 55 -13.02 6.17 -18.04
CA LEU A 55 -12.73 6.71 -19.37
C LEU A 55 -11.79 5.81 -20.19
N ALA A 56 -10.84 5.14 -19.54
CA ALA A 56 -9.91 4.23 -20.21
C ALA A 56 -10.62 3.03 -20.85
N LEU A 57 -11.78 2.61 -20.34
CA LEU A 57 -12.59 1.58 -20.99
C LEU A 57 -13.05 2.00 -22.40
N LEU A 58 -13.10 3.30 -22.69
CA LEU A 58 -13.52 3.83 -23.99
C LEU A 58 -12.32 4.17 -24.90
N VAL A 59 -11.26 4.75 -24.34
CA VAL A 59 -10.14 5.32 -25.12
C VAL A 59 -8.79 4.63 -24.90
N GLY A 60 -8.72 3.62 -24.02
CA GLY A 60 -7.48 2.99 -23.58
C GLY A 60 -6.65 3.88 -22.65
N VAL A 61 -5.53 3.34 -22.15
CA VAL A 61 -4.57 4.13 -21.36
C VAL A 61 -3.48 4.65 -22.28
N GLY A 62 -3.38 5.98 -22.39
CA GLY A 62 -2.37 6.64 -23.21
C GLY A 62 -2.44 8.15 -23.08
N MET A 63 -1.67 8.87 -23.90
CA MET A 63 -1.51 10.32 -23.80
C MET A 63 -2.83 11.09 -23.86
N VAL A 64 -3.79 10.67 -24.69
CA VAL A 64 -5.10 11.34 -24.82
C VAL A 64 -5.86 11.32 -23.49
N LEU A 65 -5.96 10.16 -22.84
CA LEU A 65 -6.61 10.03 -21.54
C LEU A 65 -5.92 10.90 -20.49
N VAL A 66 -4.59 10.90 -20.47
CA VAL A 66 -3.77 11.71 -19.54
C VAL A 66 -4.07 13.20 -19.70
N LEU A 67 -4.15 13.70 -20.93
CA LEU A 67 -4.47 15.09 -21.22
C LEU A 67 -5.92 15.45 -20.86
N LEU A 68 -6.88 14.54 -21.08
CA LEU A 68 -8.27 14.74 -20.66
C LEU A 68 -8.40 14.85 -19.13
N LEU A 69 -7.75 13.96 -18.38
CA LEU A 69 -7.73 14.01 -16.92
C LEU A 69 -7.00 15.25 -16.40
N THR A 70 -5.92 15.67 -17.07
CA THR A 70 -5.21 16.91 -16.78
C THR A 70 -6.13 18.11 -16.92
N ALA A 71 -6.80 18.23 -18.07
CA ALA A 71 -7.73 19.32 -18.35
C ALA A 71 -8.87 19.35 -17.32
N PHE A 72 -9.44 18.19 -17.01
CA PHE A 72 -10.46 18.09 -15.96
C PHE A 72 -9.94 18.57 -14.60
N GLY A 73 -8.76 18.11 -14.17
CA GLY A 73 -8.16 18.50 -12.89
C GLY A 73 -7.88 20.01 -12.80
N LEU A 74 -7.31 20.59 -13.87
CA LEU A 74 -7.01 22.02 -13.95
C LEU A 74 -8.28 22.88 -13.97
N LEU A 75 -9.29 22.51 -14.76
CA LEU A 75 -10.52 23.27 -14.90
C LEU A 75 -11.39 23.18 -13.63
N ALA A 76 -11.63 21.97 -13.12
CA ALA A 76 -12.42 21.77 -11.92
C ALA A 76 -11.72 22.33 -10.68
N GLY A 77 -10.42 22.06 -10.52
CA GLY A 77 -9.61 22.59 -9.42
C GLY A 77 -9.48 24.10 -9.49
N GLY A 78 -9.19 24.65 -10.66
CA GLY A 78 -9.09 26.09 -10.90
C GLY A 78 -10.41 26.83 -10.61
N TYR A 79 -11.55 26.25 -11.02
CA TYR A 79 -12.87 26.78 -10.68
C TYR A 79 -13.11 26.82 -9.16
N LEU A 80 -12.80 25.73 -8.45
CA LEU A 80 -12.93 25.67 -6.99
C LEU A 80 -12.03 26.68 -6.28
N LEU A 81 -10.76 26.79 -6.72
CA LEU A 81 -9.81 27.77 -6.21
C LEU A 81 -10.28 29.21 -6.43
N TRP A 82 -10.80 29.51 -7.63
CA TRP A 82 -11.36 30.82 -7.95
C TRP A 82 -12.58 31.13 -7.06
N ARG A 83 -13.49 30.18 -6.91
CA ARG A 83 -14.70 30.31 -6.08
C ARG A 83 -14.37 30.54 -4.60
N HIS A 84 -13.35 29.86 -4.07
CA HIS A 84 -12.96 29.91 -2.66
C HIS A 84 -11.70 30.75 -2.37
N ARG A 85 -11.28 31.58 -3.33
CA ARG A 85 -10.09 32.44 -3.23
C ARG A 85 -9.99 33.28 -1.94
N PRO A 86 -11.08 33.86 -1.38
CA PRO A 86 -10.95 34.71 -0.20
C PRO A 86 -10.63 33.88 1.04
N THR A 87 -11.28 32.72 1.17
CA THR A 87 -11.08 31.77 2.27
C THR A 87 -9.67 31.19 2.25
N LEU A 88 -9.16 30.86 1.07
CA LEU A 88 -7.81 30.33 0.91
C LEU A 88 -6.74 31.35 1.33
N ARG A 89 -6.84 32.61 0.86
CA ARG A 89 -5.89 33.67 1.22
C ARG A 89 -5.77 33.88 2.74
N ALA A 90 -6.89 33.77 3.45
CA ALA A 90 -6.91 33.93 4.91
C ALA A 90 -6.24 32.76 5.67
N GLN A 91 -5.99 31.62 5.01
CA GLN A 91 -5.56 30.37 5.66
C GLN A 91 -4.19 29.87 5.20
N LEU A 92 -3.62 30.45 4.13
CA LEU A 92 -2.33 30.05 3.56
C LEU A 92 -1.13 30.33 4.47
N VAL A 93 -1.22 31.33 5.35
CA VAL A 93 -0.13 31.65 6.28
C VAL A 93 -0.29 30.82 7.55
N PRO A 94 0.60 29.85 7.84
CA PRO A 94 0.50 29.06 9.05
C PRO A 94 0.73 29.94 10.28
N ARG A 95 -0.16 29.85 11.27
CA ARG A 95 0.02 30.54 12.56
C ARG A 95 1.19 29.99 13.38
N ALA A 96 1.65 28.78 13.07
CA ALA A 96 2.80 28.13 13.72
C ALA A 96 3.53 27.23 12.72
N TRP A 97 4.86 27.28 12.73
CA TRP A 97 5.72 26.57 11.78
C TRP A 97 6.04 25.11 12.15
N ALA A 98 5.76 24.69 13.39
CA ALA A 98 6.13 23.37 13.87
C ALA A 98 5.47 22.22 13.07
N LEU A 99 4.21 22.37 12.68
CA LEU A 99 3.52 21.35 11.87
C LEU A 99 4.08 21.28 10.44
N PRO A 100 4.16 22.39 9.67
CA PRO A 100 4.83 22.38 8.37
C PRO A 100 6.25 21.83 8.43
N ALA A 101 7.05 22.21 9.43
CA ALA A 101 8.42 21.72 9.60
C ALA A 101 8.45 20.20 9.81
N ALA A 102 7.59 19.66 10.69
CA ALA A 102 7.50 18.22 10.91
C ALA A 102 7.10 17.45 9.63
N VAL A 103 6.14 17.98 8.87
CA VAL A 103 5.72 17.40 7.59
C VAL A 103 6.85 17.45 6.56
N VAL A 104 7.57 18.57 6.44
CA VAL A 104 8.69 18.72 5.51
C VAL A 104 9.82 17.76 5.85
N VAL A 105 10.25 17.69 7.12
CA VAL A 105 11.31 16.77 7.55
C VAL A 105 10.94 15.32 7.25
N MET A 106 9.72 14.92 7.59
CA MET A 106 9.19 13.59 7.30
C MET A 106 9.12 13.31 5.79
N ALA A 107 8.65 14.28 5.00
CA ALA A 107 8.56 14.15 3.55
C ALA A 107 9.93 14.02 2.88
N LEU A 108 10.93 14.76 3.35
CA LEU A 108 12.32 14.65 2.89
C LEU A 108 12.94 13.30 3.30
N ALA A 109 12.71 12.84 4.53
CA ALA A 109 13.20 11.55 4.99
C ALA A 109 12.61 10.39 4.16
N MET A 110 11.28 10.38 3.97
CA MET A 110 10.65 9.38 3.10
C MET A 110 11.06 9.57 1.64
N GLY A 111 11.24 10.81 1.17
CA GLY A 111 11.70 11.10 -0.19
C GLY A 111 13.08 10.53 -0.49
N TYR A 112 14.00 10.61 0.48
CA TYR A 112 15.30 9.97 0.42
C TYR A 112 15.18 8.43 0.35
N LEU A 113 14.34 7.82 1.20
CA LEU A 113 14.14 6.37 1.17
C LEU A 113 13.55 5.88 -0.15
N PHE A 114 12.54 6.59 -0.67
CA PHE A 114 11.90 6.26 -1.94
C PHE A 114 12.82 6.50 -3.15
N SER A 115 13.69 7.53 -3.12
CA SER A 115 14.67 7.73 -4.19
C SER A 115 15.78 6.67 -4.19
N ARG A 116 16.00 6.01 -3.05
CA ARG A 116 16.89 4.86 -2.91
C ARG A 116 16.18 3.52 -3.13
N ALA A 117 14.84 3.48 -3.23
CA ALA A 117 14.13 2.22 -3.43
C ALA A 117 14.60 1.51 -4.71
N VAL A 118 14.76 2.27 -5.80
CA VAL A 118 15.30 1.82 -7.08
C VAL A 118 16.29 2.84 -7.62
N GLU A 119 17.50 2.38 -7.93
CA GLU A 119 18.56 3.15 -8.56
C GLU A 119 18.73 2.71 -10.02
N VAL A 120 18.68 3.66 -10.96
CA VAL A 120 18.79 3.38 -12.40
C VAL A 120 20.18 3.74 -12.90
N THR A 121 21.03 2.72 -13.08
CA THR A 121 22.38 2.85 -13.64
C THR A 121 22.35 2.65 -15.17
N PRO A 122 23.47 2.85 -15.90
CA PRO A 122 23.55 2.50 -17.31
C PRO A 122 23.38 0.99 -17.58
N ASP A 123 23.83 0.15 -16.65
CA ASP A 123 23.91 -1.30 -16.85
C ASP A 123 22.69 -2.05 -16.28
N ALA A 124 22.02 -1.49 -15.26
CA ALA A 124 20.92 -2.15 -14.59
C ALA A 124 20.02 -1.18 -13.81
N TRP A 125 18.81 -1.63 -13.52
CA TRP A 125 17.95 -1.08 -12.46
C TRP A 125 18.23 -1.89 -11.20
N LEU A 126 18.60 -1.21 -10.10
CA LEU A 126 19.00 -1.84 -8.85
C LEU A 126 17.97 -1.52 -7.77
N ALA A 127 17.32 -2.53 -7.21
CA ALA A 127 16.48 -2.40 -6.02
C ALA A 127 17.35 -2.52 -4.77
N GLN A 128 17.26 -1.58 -3.84
CA GLN A 128 18.12 -1.56 -2.64
C GLN A 128 17.54 -2.35 -1.45
N TYR A 129 16.39 -3.00 -1.66
CA TYR A 129 15.67 -3.76 -0.66
C TYR A 129 15.01 -4.97 -1.31
N ASN A 130 15.08 -6.16 -0.68
CA ASN A 130 14.55 -7.40 -1.25
C ASN A 130 13.03 -7.37 -1.44
N ASN A 131 12.29 -6.79 -0.49
CA ASN A 131 10.84 -6.66 -0.58
C ASN A 131 10.45 -5.72 -1.72
N THR A 132 11.20 -4.64 -1.93
CA THR A 132 11.02 -3.74 -3.08
C THR A 132 11.32 -4.49 -4.38
N TRP A 133 12.41 -5.26 -4.43
CA TRP A 133 12.80 -6.04 -5.61
C TRP A 133 11.68 -6.98 -6.08
N SER A 134 11.05 -7.74 -5.17
CA SER A 134 9.96 -8.65 -5.53
C SER A 134 8.63 -7.93 -5.72
N ASP A 135 8.18 -7.12 -4.75
CA ASP A 135 6.85 -6.51 -4.76
C ASP A 135 6.69 -5.47 -5.90
N TRP A 136 7.78 -4.79 -6.30
CA TRP A 136 7.71 -3.84 -7.40
C TRP A 136 7.73 -4.52 -8.77
N SER A 137 8.35 -5.69 -8.95
CA SER A 137 8.18 -6.49 -10.18
C SER A 137 6.71 -6.81 -10.41
N PHE A 138 6.07 -7.28 -9.34
CA PHE A 138 4.64 -7.55 -9.33
C PHE A 138 3.80 -6.32 -9.73
N HIS A 139 4.01 -5.17 -9.07
CA HIS A 139 3.29 -3.94 -9.37
C HIS A 139 3.67 -3.31 -10.74
N ALA A 140 4.87 -3.57 -11.24
CA ALA A 140 5.28 -3.17 -12.58
C ALA A 140 4.45 -3.93 -13.62
N SER A 141 4.28 -5.25 -13.47
CA SER A 141 3.43 -6.06 -14.38
C SER A 141 1.98 -5.56 -14.44
N TYR A 142 1.45 -5.12 -13.30
CA TYR A 142 0.08 -4.63 -13.20
C TYR A 142 -0.06 -3.21 -13.73
N THR A 143 1.01 -2.43 -13.69
CA THR A 143 1.06 -1.09 -14.28
C THR A 143 1.16 -1.19 -15.81
N THR A 144 2.09 -2.01 -16.31
CA THR A 144 2.42 -2.09 -17.73
C THR A 144 1.38 -2.84 -18.54
N THR A 145 0.65 -3.80 -17.94
CA THR A 145 -0.45 -4.48 -18.63
C THR A 145 -1.57 -3.52 -19.09
N PHE A 146 -1.85 -2.45 -18.33
CA PHE A 146 -2.83 -1.44 -18.73
C PHE A 146 -2.35 -0.59 -19.90
N VAL A 147 -1.09 -0.15 -19.86
CA VAL A 147 -0.53 0.79 -20.85
C VAL A 147 -0.09 0.09 -22.13
N TYR A 148 0.70 -0.97 -21.99
CA TYR A 148 1.31 -1.66 -23.13
C TYR A 148 0.55 -2.91 -23.56
N GLY A 149 -0.16 -3.56 -22.62
CA GLY A 149 -0.98 -4.75 -22.88
C GLY A 149 -2.42 -4.45 -23.31
N HIS A 150 -2.87 -3.19 -23.20
CA HIS A 150 -4.26 -2.78 -23.43
C HIS A 150 -5.28 -3.66 -22.68
N ASN A 151 -4.94 -4.02 -21.43
CA ASN A 151 -5.69 -4.97 -20.61
C ASN A 151 -6.90 -4.32 -19.93
N LEU A 152 -7.92 -3.98 -20.73
CA LEU A 152 -9.18 -3.39 -20.29
C LEU A 152 -10.38 -4.10 -20.97
N PRO A 153 -11.38 -4.58 -20.20
CA PRO A 153 -11.39 -4.72 -18.74
C PRO A 153 -10.28 -5.67 -18.26
N PRO A 154 -9.77 -5.50 -17.03
CA PRO A 154 -8.54 -6.16 -16.64
C PRO A 154 -8.69 -7.67 -16.40
N GLN A 155 -7.77 -8.42 -16.99
CA GLN A 155 -7.51 -9.84 -16.74
C GLN A 155 -6.19 -10.03 -16.00
N ASN A 156 -5.96 -11.21 -15.43
CA ASN A 156 -4.73 -11.47 -14.66
C ASN A 156 -3.51 -11.57 -15.60
N PRO A 157 -2.56 -10.62 -15.56
CA PRO A 157 -1.43 -10.61 -16.50
C PRO A 157 -0.36 -11.65 -16.15
N ILE A 158 -0.32 -12.11 -14.89
CA ILE A 158 0.66 -13.08 -14.40
C ILE A 158 0.15 -14.52 -14.42
N PHE A 159 -1.09 -14.73 -14.87
CA PHE A 159 -1.70 -16.06 -15.02
C PHE A 159 -2.83 -15.99 -16.06
N ALA A 160 -2.44 -16.08 -17.33
CA ALA A 160 -3.31 -15.83 -18.48
C ALA A 160 -4.63 -16.64 -18.43
N GLY A 161 -5.73 -16.03 -18.87
CA GLY A 161 -7.05 -16.67 -18.91
C GLY A 161 -7.78 -16.76 -17.56
N LYS A 162 -7.26 -16.15 -16.47
CA LYS A 162 -7.99 -15.99 -15.20
C LYS A 162 -8.43 -14.53 -14.97
N PRO A 163 -9.56 -14.29 -14.27
CA PRO A 163 -10.02 -12.95 -13.91
C PRO A 163 -9.03 -12.20 -13.01
N PHE A 164 -8.99 -10.86 -13.12
CA PHE A 164 -8.13 -10.04 -12.27
C PHE A 164 -8.74 -9.74 -10.90
N ARG A 165 -8.25 -10.42 -9.87
CA ARG A 165 -8.81 -10.35 -8.50
C ARG A 165 -8.04 -9.44 -7.53
N TYR A 166 -6.78 -9.13 -7.83
CA TYR A 166 -5.99 -8.24 -6.99
C TYR A 166 -6.49 -6.77 -7.07
N PRO A 167 -6.34 -5.95 -6.01
CA PRO A 167 -6.62 -4.51 -6.05
C PRO A 167 -5.71 -3.78 -7.06
N PHE A 168 -6.28 -3.20 -8.12
CA PHE A 168 -5.48 -2.66 -9.22
C PHE A 168 -5.41 -1.12 -9.28
N ALA A 169 -6.17 -0.39 -8.48
CA ALA A 169 -6.22 1.08 -8.56
C ALA A 169 -4.86 1.78 -8.34
N PRO A 170 -4.00 1.32 -7.40
CA PRO A 170 -2.66 1.88 -7.25
C PRO A 170 -1.81 1.73 -8.52
N ASP A 171 -1.90 0.58 -9.19
CA ASP A 171 -1.17 0.27 -10.42
C ASP A 171 -1.75 1.02 -11.62
N PHE A 172 -3.08 1.15 -11.69
CA PHE A 172 -3.73 1.98 -12.69
C PHE A 172 -3.35 3.47 -12.56
N THR A 173 -3.17 3.96 -11.34
CA THR A 173 -2.65 5.32 -11.09
C THR A 173 -1.25 5.49 -11.69
N SER A 174 -0.38 4.50 -11.54
CA SER A 174 0.95 4.48 -12.17
C SER A 174 0.85 4.31 -13.68
N ALA A 175 -0.12 3.55 -14.19
CA ALA A 175 -0.34 3.36 -15.62
C ALA A 175 -0.71 4.68 -16.31
N LEU A 176 -1.47 5.57 -15.65
CA LEU A 176 -1.73 6.92 -16.16
C LEU A 176 -0.43 7.74 -16.30
N LEU A 177 0.52 7.61 -15.36
CA LEU A 177 1.80 8.32 -15.43
C LEU A 177 2.71 7.74 -16.52
N VAL A 178 2.77 6.41 -16.64
CA VAL A 178 3.51 5.73 -17.72
C VAL A 178 2.90 6.07 -19.08
N GLY A 179 1.57 6.11 -19.20
CA GLY A 179 0.87 6.58 -20.41
C GLY A 179 1.10 8.08 -20.71
N GLY A 180 1.55 8.84 -19.72
CA GLY A 180 2.02 10.22 -19.84
C GLY A 180 3.53 10.36 -20.11
N GLY A 181 4.22 9.24 -20.35
CA GLY A 181 5.65 9.18 -20.71
C GLY A 181 6.61 9.01 -19.53
N TRP A 182 6.13 8.78 -18.31
CA TRP A 182 7.03 8.54 -17.19
C TRP A 182 7.68 7.16 -17.24
N SER A 183 8.90 7.04 -16.75
CA SER A 183 9.53 5.73 -16.55
C SER A 183 8.78 4.90 -15.51
N ILE A 184 8.83 3.56 -15.62
CA ILE A 184 8.19 2.65 -14.67
C ILE A 184 8.68 2.92 -13.23
N PRO A 185 9.99 3.05 -12.93
CA PRO A 185 10.44 3.41 -11.58
C PRO A 185 9.83 4.73 -11.07
N ALA A 186 9.78 5.77 -11.90
CA ALA A 186 9.21 7.06 -11.51
C ALA A 186 7.71 6.98 -11.21
N ALA A 187 6.97 6.27 -12.05
CA ALA A 187 5.53 6.07 -11.89
C ALA A 187 5.18 5.24 -10.65
N LEU A 188 6.08 4.37 -10.18
CA LEU A 188 5.90 3.63 -8.92
C LEU A 188 6.35 4.44 -7.69
N ILE A 189 7.49 5.15 -7.77
CA ILE A 189 8.07 5.94 -6.67
C ILE A 189 7.17 7.10 -6.24
N TRP A 190 6.83 8.00 -7.17
CA TRP A 190 6.25 9.30 -6.82
C TRP A 190 4.86 9.22 -6.18
N PRO A 191 3.89 8.42 -6.70
CA PRO A 191 2.61 8.25 -6.04
C PRO A 191 2.73 7.61 -4.66
N SER A 192 3.63 6.63 -4.51
CA SER A 192 3.84 5.91 -3.25
C SER A 192 4.43 6.83 -2.17
N TRP A 193 5.40 7.67 -2.55
CA TRP A 193 5.93 8.72 -1.69
C TRP A 193 4.84 9.73 -1.31
N ALA A 194 4.10 10.26 -2.29
CA ALA A 194 3.07 11.28 -2.04
C ALA A 194 1.99 10.78 -1.08
N LEU A 195 1.49 9.56 -1.28
CA LEU A 195 0.45 8.99 -0.41
C LEU A 195 0.99 8.58 0.97
N THR A 196 2.26 8.18 1.07
CA THR A 196 2.92 8.02 2.37
C THR A 196 2.96 9.35 3.13
N VAL A 197 3.38 10.44 2.48
CA VAL A 197 3.41 11.77 3.09
C VAL A 197 2.02 12.21 3.52
N LEU A 198 0.99 11.98 2.69
CA LEU A 198 -0.39 12.32 3.03
C LEU A 198 -0.92 11.50 4.22
N ALA A 199 -0.64 10.19 4.26
CA ALA A 199 -1.04 9.32 5.37
C ALA A 199 -0.39 9.77 6.69
N LEU A 200 0.93 9.93 6.71
CA LEU A 200 1.66 10.31 7.93
C LEU A 200 1.36 11.76 8.37
N SER A 201 1.18 12.69 7.43
CA SER A 201 0.69 14.05 7.74
C SER A 201 -0.72 14.01 8.33
N GLY A 202 -1.59 13.16 7.75
CA GLY A 202 -2.92 12.90 8.26
C GLY A 202 -2.88 12.36 9.69
N LEU A 203 -1.94 11.47 10.02
CA LEU A 203 -1.75 10.93 11.37
C LEU A 203 -1.38 12.03 12.36
N ILE A 204 -0.45 12.92 11.99
CA ILE A 204 -0.07 14.06 12.84
C ILE A 204 -1.28 14.98 13.09
N LEU A 205 -2.06 15.26 12.04
CA LEU A 205 -3.25 16.11 12.13
C LEU A 205 -4.37 15.47 12.96
N TRP A 206 -4.60 14.17 12.78
CA TRP A 206 -5.58 13.41 13.56
C TRP A 206 -5.18 13.37 15.04
N ALA A 207 -3.93 13.09 15.34
CA ALA A 207 -3.38 13.14 16.69
C ALA A 207 -3.52 14.54 17.31
N ARG A 208 -3.23 15.61 16.54
CA ARG A 208 -3.42 16.99 16.99
C ARG A 208 -4.87 17.27 17.35
N ARG A 209 -5.84 16.75 16.59
CA ARG A 209 -7.27 16.91 16.88
C ARG A 209 -7.67 16.19 18.17
N LEU A 210 -7.11 15.02 18.43
CA LEU A 210 -7.45 14.22 19.62
C LEU A 210 -6.74 14.70 20.90
N THR A 211 -5.56 15.30 20.78
CA THR A 211 -4.68 15.61 21.92
C THR A 211 -4.44 17.11 22.13
N GLY A 212 -4.78 17.95 21.16
CA GLY A 212 -4.55 19.39 21.17
C GLY A 212 -3.15 19.83 20.70
N GLY A 213 -2.22 18.91 20.42
CA GLY A 213 -0.85 19.23 20.00
C GLY A 213 -0.27 18.22 19.01
N ILE A 214 0.78 18.62 18.28
CA ILE A 214 1.39 17.75 17.25
C ILE A 214 2.32 16.67 17.82
N GLY A 215 2.81 16.83 19.06
CA GLY A 215 3.83 15.95 19.64
C GLY A 215 3.42 14.47 19.67
N ALA A 216 2.18 14.18 20.07
CA ALA A 216 1.65 12.81 20.05
C ALA A 216 1.63 12.23 18.64
N GLY A 217 1.35 13.06 17.64
CA GLY A 217 1.36 12.69 16.23
C GLY A 217 2.76 12.43 15.69
N VAL A 218 3.74 13.26 16.04
CA VAL A 218 5.15 13.04 15.66
C VAL A 218 5.67 11.73 16.24
N ILE A 219 5.39 11.46 17.52
CA ILE A 219 5.76 10.19 18.16
C ILE A 219 5.04 9.03 17.48
N ALA A 220 3.73 9.15 17.23
CA ALA A 220 2.98 8.13 16.51
C ALA A 220 3.63 7.83 15.15
N VAL A 221 3.98 8.85 14.35
CA VAL A 221 4.70 8.67 13.08
C VAL A 221 6.02 7.90 13.29
N THR A 222 6.86 8.30 14.24
CA THR A 222 8.13 7.58 14.51
C THR A 222 7.91 6.13 14.92
N LEU A 223 6.90 5.84 15.74
CA LEU A 223 6.51 4.48 16.09
C LEU A 223 6.03 3.75 14.84
N THR A 224 5.16 4.33 14.03
CA THR A 224 4.64 3.66 12.82
C THR A 224 5.70 3.36 11.77
N LEU A 225 6.85 4.05 11.81
CA LEU A 225 7.93 3.88 10.84
C LEU A 225 9.06 2.99 11.37
N LEU A 226 9.40 3.13 12.65
CA LEU A 226 10.56 2.51 13.28
C LEU A 226 10.18 1.55 14.41
N GLY A 227 8.89 1.35 14.65
CA GLY A 227 8.36 0.54 15.73
C GLY A 227 8.93 -0.87 15.72
N GLY A 228 9.36 -1.34 16.89
CA GLY A 228 9.94 -2.65 17.08
C GLY A 228 9.80 -3.13 18.52
N GLY A 229 10.16 -4.40 18.71
CA GLY A 229 10.13 -5.07 20.00
C GLY A 229 11.46 -5.06 20.74
N LEU A 230 11.70 -6.11 21.53
CA LEU A 230 12.91 -6.31 22.33
C LEU A 230 14.13 -6.75 21.51
N GLY A 231 14.02 -6.84 20.17
CA GLY A 231 15.10 -7.33 19.32
C GLY A 231 16.37 -6.48 19.37
N PHE A 232 16.26 -5.19 19.71
CA PHE A 232 17.40 -4.29 19.91
C PHE A 232 18.31 -4.77 21.06
N TRP A 233 17.83 -5.60 21.98
CA TRP A 233 18.66 -6.15 23.04
C TRP A 233 19.83 -6.96 22.48
N PHE A 234 19.61 -7.70 21.38
CA PHE A 234 20.64 -8.50 20.73
C PHE A 234 21.75 -7.65 20.11
N PHE A 235 21.49 -6.38 19.80
CA PHE A 235 22.51 -5.44 19.30
C PHE A 235 23.60 -5.22 20.34
N PHE A 236 23.27 -5.15 21.64
CA PHE A 236 24.30 -4.97 22.68
C PHE A 236 25.24 -6.18 22.77
N GLY A 237 24.74 -7.39 22.50
CA GLY A 237 25.58 -8.59 22.39
C GLY A 237 26.50 -8.57 21.18
N ASP A 238 26.06 -8.00 20.05
CA ASP A 238 26.88 -7.83 18.86
C ASP A 238 27.92 -6.72 19.06
N ALA A 239 27.51 -5.59 19.65
CA ALA A 239 28.39 -4.48 20.01
C ALA A 239 29.46 -4.87 21.02
N ALA A 240 29.14 -5.74 21.99
CA ALA A 240 30.13 -6.26 22.93
C ALA A 240 31.17 -7.19 22.25
N ARG A 241 30.77 -7.94 21.22
CA ARG A 241 31.65 -8.87 20.49
C ARG A 241 32.50 -8.20 19.41
N LEU A 242 31.91 -7.27 18.66
CA LEU A 242 32.52 -6.66 17.47
C LEU A 242 33.04 -5.23 17.72
N GLY A 243 32.65 -4.62 18.84
CA GLY A 243 32.85 -3.21 19.15
C GLY A 243 31.65 -2.35 18.70
N LEU A 244 31.28 -1.36 19.51
CA LEU A 244 30.11 -0.50 19.28
C LEU A 244 30.19 0.26 17.95
N VAL A 245 31.34 0.91 17.69
CA VAL A 245 31.55 1.70 16.46
C VAL A 245 31.49 0.79 15.23
N THR A 246 32.18 -0.35 15.27
CA THR A 246 32.17 -1.34 14.20
C THR A 246 30.75 -1.81 13.90
N THR A 247 29.98 -2.15 14.94
CA THR A 247 28.61 -2.67 14.79
C THR A 247 27.66 -1.60 14.25
N LEU A 248 27.81 -0.33 14.64
CA LEU A 248 27.01 0.77 14.10
C LEU A 248 27.34 1.07 12.63
N LEU A 249 28.61 0.94 12.24
CA LEU A 249 29.08 1.14 10.87
C LEU A 249 28.88 -0.08 9.97
N HIS A 250 28.63 -1.26 10.54
CA HIS A 250 28.42 -2.53 9.86
C HIS A 250 27.40 -3.37 10.65
N ILE A 251 26.12 -3.09 10.44
CA ILE A 251 25.00 -3.77 11.11
C ILE A 251 25.01 -5.24 10.66
N PRO A 252 25.28 -6.19 11.57
CA PRO A 252 25.52 -7.59 11.18
C PRO A 252 24.24 -8.34 10.81
N ARG A 253 23.09 -7.87 11.29
CA ARG A 253 21.77 -8.48 11.08
C ARG A 253 20.66 -7.48 11.36
N THR A 254 19.46 -7.83 10.92
CA THR A 254 18.22 -7.17 11.33
C THR A 254 17.91 -7.45 12.80
N TYR A 255 17.28 -6.49 13.49
CA TYR A 255 16.87 -6.59 14.89
C TYR A 255 15.35 -6.47 15.11
N ASP A 256 14.59 -6.53 14.02
CA ASP A 256 13.12 -6.54 13.95
C ASP A 256 12.56 -7.92 13.54
N ARG A 257 13.45 -8.86 13.18
CA ARG A 257 13.09 -10.23 12.80
C ARG A 257 14.08 -11.23 13.39
N PHE A 258 13.54 -12.22 14.10
CA PHE A 258 14.26 -13.40 14.57
C PHE A 258 13.35 -14.61 14.49
N ASP A 259 13.81 -15.66 13.82
CA ASP A 259 13.07 -16.92 13.73
C ASP A 259 12.95 -17.59 15.11
N PRO A 260 12.02 -18.56 15.28
CA PRO A 260 11.96 -19.39 16.48
C PRO A 260 13.32 -20.04 16.80
N PRO A 261 13.72 -20.13 18.09
CA PRO A 261 12.88 -19.94 19.28
C PRO A 261 12.79 -18.50 19.80
N VAL A 262 13.57 -17.54 19.27
CA VAL A 262 13.48 -16.13 19.71
C VAL A 262 12.15 -15.51 19.29
N ASN A 263 11.69 -15.82 18.08
CA ASN A 263 10.36 -15.52 17.55
C ASN A 263 9.94 -14.04 17.67
N ILE A 264 10.74 -13.17 17.03
CA ILE A 264 10.40 -11.77 16.79
C ILE A 264 9.95 -11.67 15.33
N GLN A 265 8.68 -11.32 15.14
CA GLN A 265 7.96 -11.29 13.87
C GLN A 265 7.36 -9.92 13.54
N TRP A 266 7.60 -8.90 14.37
CA TRP A 266 7.16 -7.52 14.11
C TRP A 266 8.20 -6.75 13.31
N TYR A 267 8.17 -6.99 11.99
CA TYR A 267 9.15 -6.43 11.06
C TYR A 267 9.01 -4.90 10.96
N ASN A 268 10.10 -4.25 10.62
CA ASN A 268 10.18 -2.81 10.50
C ASN A 268 9.15 -2.31 9.46
N PRO A 269 8.26 -1.39 9.86
CA PRO A 269 7.19 -0.95 8.96
C PRO A 269 7.63 -0.24 7.67
N ILE A 270 8.78 0.46 7.67
CA ILE A 270 9.32 1.06 6.43
C ILE A 270 9.65 -0.06 5.45
N LEU A 271 10.43 -1.04 5.90
CA LEU A 271 10.94 -2.14 5.07
C LEU A 271 9.87 -3.15 4.67
N SER A 272 8.77 -3.24 5.44
CA SER A 272 7.69 -4.21 5.21
C SER A 272 6.46 -3.64 4.53
N TYR A 273 6.09 -2.36 4.75
CA TYR A 273 4.85 -1.80 4.21
C TYR A 273 5.07 -0.52 3.42
N TYR A 274 5.68 0.52 4.03
CA TYR A 274 5.68 1.85 3.41
C TYR A 274 6.50 1.89 2.11
N LEU A 275 7.63 1.19 2.07
CA LEU A 275 8.50 1.21 0.89
C LEU A 275 8.08 0.19 -0.18
N PRO A 276 7.90 -1.11 0.14
CA PRO A 276 7.54 -2.10 -0.87
C PRO A 276 6.05 -2.03 -1.26
N GLN A 277 5.13 -2.07 -0.29
CA GLN A 277 3.71 -2.35 -0.53
C GLN A 277 2.94 -1.12 -1.00
N ARG A 278 2.77 -0.99 -2.31
CA ARG A 278 2.09 0.17 -2.91
C ARG A 278 0.62 0.25 -2.54
N SER A 279 -0.08 -0.88 -2.55
CA SER A 279 -1.48 -0.95 -2.13
C SER A 279 -1.68 -0.44 -0.69
N PHE A 280 -0.73 -0.75 0.21
CA PHE A 280 -0.79 -0.31 1.60
C PHE A 280 -0.75 1.21 1.73
N VAL A 281 0.19 1.91 1.07
CA VAL A 281 0.33 3.37 1.25
C VAL A 281 -0.87 4.15 0.69
N PHE A 282 -1.50 3.65 -0.39
CA PHE A 282 -2.79 4.17 -0.85
C PHE A 282 -3.90 3.94 0.18
N GLY A 283 -4.02 2.71 0.68
CA GLY A 283 -4.97 2.36 1.72
C GLY A 283 -4.80 3.20 2.99
N ALA A 284 -3.56 3.45 3.41
CA ALA A 284 -3.26 4.26 4.60
C ALA A 284 -3.66 5.72 4.43
N ALA A 285 -3.43 6.32 3.26
CA ALA A 285 -3.87 7.67 2.97
C ALA A 285 -5.41 7.78 2.97
N VAL A 286 -6.10 6.79 2.41
CA VAL A 286 -7.57 6.70 2.43
C VAL A 286 -8.10 6.55 3.86
N VAL A 287 -7.51 5.66 4.67
CA VAL A 287 -7.85 5.51 6.09
C VAL A 287 -7.73 6.85 6.79
N MET A 288 -6.61 7.55 6.63
CA MET A 288 -6.42 8.83 7.31
C MET A 288 -7.39 9.91 6.84
N ALA A 289 -7.71 9.98 5.55
CA ALA A 289 -8.75 10.90 5.05
C ALA A 289 -10.12 10.61 5.68
N VAL A 290 -10.50 9.34 5.81
CA VAL A 290 -11.75 8.93 6.49
C VAL A 290 -11.73 9.30 7.98
N LEU A 291 -10.62 9.02 8.70
CA LEU A 291 -10.51 9.38 10.12
C LEU A 291 -10.62 10.90 10.31
N LEU A 292 -9.97 11.70 9.46
CA LEU A 292 -10.04 13.16 9.51
C LEU A 292 -11.45 13.71 9.21
N LEU A 293 -12.18 13.11 8.25
CA LEU A 293 -13.55 13.49 7.92
C LEU A 293 -14.52 13.20 9.07
N LEU A 294 -14.42 12.01 9.69
CA LEU A 294 -15.41 11.52 10.64
C LEU A 294 -15.15 11.96 12.08
N THR A 295 -13.89 12.17 12.48
CA THR A 295 -13.54 12.51 13.87
C THR A 295 -14.23 13.77 14.40
N PRO A 296 -14.16 14.93 13.73
CA PRO A 296 -14.79 16.16 14.23
C PRO A 296 -16.28 16.01 14.57
N PRO A 297 -17.15 15.54 13.64
CA PRO A 297 -18.55 15.41 13.99
C PRO A 297 -18.74 14.37 15.10
N LEU A 298 -17.98 13.26 15.13
CA LEU A 298 -18.08 12.25 16.20
C LEU A 298 -17.77 12.80 17.59
N LEU A 299 -16.80 13.71 17.71
CA LEU A 299 -16.51 14.39 18.98
C LEU A 299 -17.72 15.18 19.51
N HIS A 300 -18.60 15.66 18.64
CA HIS A 300 -19.80 16.40 19.01
C HIS A 300 -21.04 15.53 19.24
N THR A 301 -21.09 14.28 18.76
CA THR A 301 -22.27 13.42 18.97
C THR A 301 -22.35 12.85 20.39
N PRO A 302 -23.52 12.92 21.04
CA PRO A 302 -23.75 12.27 22.32
C PRO A 302 -23.39 10.78 22.31
N PHE A 303 -22.77 10.32 23.39
CA PHE A 303 -22.41 8.93 23.54
C PHE A 303 -23.68 8.09 23.72
N PHE A 304 -23.84 7.05 22.89
CA PHE A 304 -24.90 6.05 22.99
C PHE A 304 -26.35 6.60 22.95
N ASP A 305 -26.58 7.76 22.30
CA ASP A 305 -27.91 8.38 22.22
C ASP A 305 -28.76 7.83 21.06
N TRP A 306 -29.08 6.54 21.16
CA TRP A 306 -29.85 5.82 20.15
C TRP A 306 -31.30 6.30 20.04
N ARG A 307 -31.92 6.70 21.16
CA ARG A 307 -33.32 7.14 21.16
C ARG A 307 -33.50 8.38 20.29
N ALA A 308 -32.68 9.42 20.49
CA ALA A 308 -32.71 10.63 19.68
C ALA A 308 -32.34 10.35 18.20
N THR A 309 -31.40 9.43 17.97
CA THR A 309 -31.02 9.05 16.61
C THR A 309 -32.18 8.39 15.86
N LEU A 310 -32.86 7.43 16.49
CA LEU A 310 -33.97 6.71 15.86
C LEU A 310 -35.16 7.62 15.58
N THR A 311 -35.47 8.56 16.47
CA THR A 311 -36.51 9.58 16.21
C THR A 311 -36.12 10.49 15.05
N ALA A 312 -34.86 10.93 15.00
CA ALA A 312 -34.36 11.76 13.90
C ALA A 312 -34.41 11.03 12.54
N VAL A 313 -34.06 9.73 12.49
CA VAL A 313 -34.17 8.92 11.26
C VAL A 313 -35.62 8.85 10.78
N ARG A 314 -36.56 8.56 11.68
CA ARG A 314 -38.00 8.46 11.35
C ARG A 314 -38.56 9.79 10.83
N GLN A 315 -38.16 10.91 11.42
CA GLN A 315 -38.62 12.24 11.01
C GLN A 315 -37.95 12.70 9.69
N SER A 316 -36.67 12.38 9.49
CA SER A 316 -35.90 12.77 8.30
C SER A 316 -36.40 12.09 7.02
N TRP A 317 -36.99 10.91 7.13
CA TRP A 317 -37.67 10.23 6.01
C TRP A 317 -38.79 11.06 5.37
N ARG A 318 -39.34 12.06 6.09
CA ARG A 318 -40.41 12.94 5.59
C ARG A 318 -39.92 14.26 5.00
N ARG A 319 -38.67 14.69 5.27
CA ARG A 319 -38.08 15.95 4.80
C ARG A 319 -36.58 15.78 4.58
N TRP A 320 -36.19 15.38 3.37
CA TRP A 320 -34.79 15.10 3.06
C TRP A 320 -34.05 16.36 2.62
N THR A 321 -33.16 16.86 3.48
CA THR A 321 -32.19 17.92 3.12
C THR A 321 -30.78 17.43 3.44
N ILE A 322 -29.89 17.39 2.45
CA ILE A 322 -28.49 16.97 2.61
C ILE A 322 -27.71 18.10 3.29
N LYS A 323 -27.34 17.90 4.56
CA LYS A 323 -26.46 18.82 5.32
C LYS A 323 -24.98 18.51 5.02
N ASN A 324 -24.09 19.48 5.24
CA ASN A 324 -22.63 19.31 5.06
C ASN A 324 -22.07 18.07 5.78
N GLU A 325 -22.60 17.73 6.96
CA GLU A 325 -22.17 16.56 7.73
C GLU A 325 -22.54 15.25 7.03
N ALA A 326 -23.73 15.20 6.40
CA ALA A 326 -24.13 14.04 5.63
C ALA A 326 -23.21 13.84 4.41
N VAL A 327 -22.78 14.93 3.76
CA VAL A 327 -21.81 14.87 2.65
C VAL A 327 -20.47 14.28 3.11
N ALA A 328 -19.95 14.69 4.28
CA ALA A 328 -18.70 14.13 4.81
C ALA A 328 -18.80 12.61 5.03
N PHE A 329 -19.95 12.13 5.52
CA PHE A 329 -20.22 10.71 5.71
C PHE A 329 -20.35 9.95 4.38
N LEU A 330 -21.02 10.53 3.38
CA LEU A 330 -21.12 9.94 2.03
C LEU A 330 -19.74 9.83 1.37
N ILE A 331 -18.91 10.88 1.45
CA ILE A 331 -17.54 10.87 0.91
C ILE A 331 -16.68 9.84 1.64
N ALA A 332 -16.75 9.79 2.97
CA ALA A 332 -16.03 8.79 3.74
C ALA A 332 -16.50 7.36 3.41
N GLY A 333 -17.79 7.17 3.18
CA GLY A 333 -18.38 5.90 2.74
C GLY A 333 -17.92 5.52 1.34
N ALA A 334 -17.82 6.48 0.42
CA ALA A 334 -17.30 6.27 -0.94
C ALA A 334 -15.82 5.86 -0.92
N LEU A 335 -14.98 6.61 -0.20
CA LEU A 335 -13.57 6.30 -0.01
C LEU A 335 -13.37 4.90 0.59
N THR A 336 -14.14 4.57 1.63
CA THR A 336 -14.11 3.23 2.24
C THR A 336 -14.60 2.17 1.26
N GLY A 337 -15.67 2.44 0.51
CA GLY A 337 -16.26 1.51 -0.47
C GLY A 337 -15.37 1.22 -1.67
N LEU A 338 -14.44 2.10 -2.01
CA LEU A 338 -13.45 1.90 -3.07
C LEU A 338 -12.22 1.08 -2.62
N LEU A 339 -12.07 0.79 -1.32
CA LEU A 339 -10.92 0.05 -0.81
C LEU A 339 -10.75 -1.37 -1.37
N PRO A 340 -11.78 -2.12 -1.82
CA PRO A 340 -11.55 -3.37 -2.55
C PRO A 340 -10.75 -3.23 -3.86
N LEU A 341 -10.72 -2.03 -4.45
CA LEU A 341 -9.89 -1.71 -5.62
C LEU A 341 -8.51 -1.18 -5.23
N ILE A 342 -8.30 -0.80 -3.97
CA ILE A 342 -7.08 -0.17 -3.46
C ILE A 342 -6.32 -1.08 -2.51
N HIS A 343 -6.93 -1.46 -1.38
CA HIS A 343 -6.34 -2.28 -0.33
C HIS A 343 -7.42 -2.90 0.59
N VAL A 344 -7.70 -4.19 0.40
CA VAL A 344 -8.80 -4.91 1.09
C VAL A 344 -8.63 -4.92 2.61
N HIS A 345 -7.42 -5.07 3.15
CA HIS A 345 -7.20 -5.07 4.61
C HIS A 345 -7.64 -3.75 5.25
N SER A 346 -7.41 -2.62 4.60
CA SER A 346 -7.91 -1.34 5.12
C SER A 346 -9.44 -1.21 5.09
N LEU A 347 -10.14 -1.93 4.20
CA LEU A 347 -11.60 -2.03 4.26
C LEU A 347 -12.03 -2.75 5.54
N VAL A 348 -11.37 -3.85 5.89
CA VAL A 348 -11.67 -4.58 7.13
C VAL A 348 -11.46 -3.67 8.34
N VAL A 349 -10.33 -2.96 8.39
CA VAL A 349 -10.03 -1.99 9.46
C VAL A 349 -11.11 -0.92 9.58
N LEU A 350 -11.43 -0.22 8.49
CA LEU A 350 -12.45 0.83 8.53
C LEU A 350 -13.83 0.25 8.81
N GLY A 351 -14.20 -0.90 8.26
CA GLY A 351 -15.47 -1.56 8.51
C GLY A 351 -15.67 -1.84 10.01
N VAL A 352 -14.67 -2.44 10.67
CA VAL A 352 -14.71 -2.70 12.12
C VAL A 352 -14.76 -1.41 12.92
N VAL A 353 -13.83 -0.48 12.67
CA VAL A 353 -13.72 0.77 13.44
C VAL A 353 -14.96 1.65 13.30
N THR A 354 -15.46 1.81 12.07
CA THR A 354 -16.64 2.63 11.80
C THR A 354 -17.93 1.99 12.28
N ALA A 355 -18.05 0.65 12.25
CA ALA A 355 -19.16 -0.04 12.90
C ALA A 355 -19.17 0.22 14.40
N CYS A 356 -18.03 0.10 15.09
CA CYS A 356 -17.92 0.46 16.50
C CYS A 356 -18.28 1.94 16.74
N TRP A 357 -17.77 2.86 15.91
CA TRP A 357 -18.13 4.27 16.03
C TRP A 357 -19.61 4.54 15.79
N ALA A 358 -20.26 3.81 14.88
CA ALA A 358 -21.70 3.90 14.65
C ALA A 358 -22.51 3.45 15.86
N LEU A 359 -22.01 2.44 16.59
CA LEU A 359 -22.62 1.96 17.81
C LEU A 359 -22.44 2.92 19.00
N LEU A 360 -21.24 3.49 19.15
CA LEU A 360 -20.88 4.37 20.25
C LEU A 360 -21.41 5.81 20.05
N PHE A 361 -21.49 6.26 18.80
CA PHE A 361 -21.88 7.62 18.41
C PHE A 361 -22.97 7.55 17.31
N PRO A 362 -24.18 7.09 17.67
CA PRO A 362 -25.25 6.90 16.71
C PRO A 362 -25.67 8.24 16.09
N ARG A 363 -25.95 8.20 14.78
CA ARG A 363 -26.44 9.33 13.99
C ARG A 363 -27.06 8.85 12.67
N PRO A 364 -28.02 9.59 12.10
CA PRO A 364 -28.61 9.24 10.80
C PRO A 364 -27.60 9.16 9.65
N ALA A 365 -26.52 9.96 9.70
CA ALA A 365 -25.52 10.02 8.63
C ALA A 365 -24.77 8.69 8.41
N TRP A 366 -24.74 7.78 9.39
CA TRP A 366 -24.16 6.44 9.22
C TRP A 366 -24.88 5.62 8.14
N ILE A 367 -26.19 5.84 7.93
CA ILE A 367 -26.95 5.17 6.87
C ILE A 367 -26.34 5.52 5.50
N GLY A 368 -26.02 6.80 5.28
CA GLY A 368 -25.36 7.24 4.05
C GLY A 368 -23.96 6.65 3.89
N PHE A 369 -23.16 6.67 4.96
CA PHE A 369 -21.81 6.07 4.95
C PHE A 369 -21.85 4.59 4.56
N PHE A 370 -22.62 3.76 5.28
CA PHE A 370 -22.68 2.32 5.01
C PHE A 370 -23.39 2.01 3.70
N GLY A 371 -24.43 2.76 3.34
CA GLY A 371 -25.12 2.60 2.06
C GLY A 371 -24.19 2.78 0.86
N VAL A 372 -23.41 3.87 0.84
CA VAL A 372 -22.43 4.11 -0.24
C VAL A 372 -21.26 3.13 -0.17
N MET A 373 -20.76 2.83 1.03
CA MET A 373 -19.68 1.86 1.21
C MET A 373 -20.06 0.50 0.63
N LEU A 374 -21.23 -0.03 0.99
CA LEU A 374 -21.71 -1.33 0.51
C LEU A 374 -21.97 -1.30 -1.00
N LEU A 375 -22.58 -0.22 -1.52
CA LEU A 375 -22.84 -0.08 -2.96
C LEU A 375 -21.56 -0.19 -3.80
N LEU A 376 -20.46 0.42 -3.35
CA LEU A 376 -19.20 0.39 -4.10
C LEU A 376 -18.36 -0.86 -3.79
N ALA A 377 -18.35 -1.32 -2.54
CA ALA A 377 -17.49 -2.44 -2.13
C ALA A 377 -18.03 -3.80 -2.56
N VAL A 378 -19.34 -4.04 -2.40
CA VAL A 378 -19.94 -5.37 -2.57
C VAL A 378 -19.73 -5.92 -4.00
N PRO A 379 -19.97 -5.16 -5.09
CA PRO A 379 -19.75 -5.69 -6.43
C PRO A 379 -18.32 -6.20 -6.66
N ARG A 380 -17.31 -5.44 -6.19
CA ARG A 380 -15.90 -5.85 -6.33
C ARG A 380 -15.57 -7.03 -5.42
N LEU A 381 -16.09 -7.05 -4.19
CA LEU A 381 -15.88 -8.18 -3.27
C LEU A 381 -16.50 -9.46 -3.81
N LEU A 382 -17.68 -9.43 -4.41
CA LEU A 382 -18.30 -10.61 -5.02
C LEU A 382 -17.46 -11.18 -6.18
N MET A 383 -16.68 -10.34 -6.88
CA MET A 383 -15.76 -10.80 -7.93
C MET A 383 -14.43 -11.35 -7.38
N ALA A 384 -13.99 -10.87 -6.21
CA ALA A 384 -12.69 -11.19 -5.63
C ALA A 384 -12.74 -12.31 -4.58
N VAL A 385 -13.77 -12.34 -3.73
CA VAL A 385 -13.91 -13.18 -2.53
C VAL A 385 -14.15 -14.66 -2.79
N PRO A 386 -14.90 -15.09 -3.84
CA PRO A 386 -15.09 -16.52 -4.09
C PRO A 386 -13.80 -17.33 -4.27
N GLY A 387 -12.64 -16.67 -4.40
CA GLY A 387 -11.35 -17.35 -4.57
C GLY A 387 -11.31 -18.15 -5.87
N ASP A 388 -10.20 -18.83 -6.16
CA ASP A 388 -10.19 -19.79 -7.26
C ASP A 388 -11.03 -21.01 -6.83
N PRO A 389 -12.09 -21.39 -7.56
CA PRO A 389 -12.84 -22.60 -7.23
C PRO A 389 -11.96 -23.87 -7.22
N GLY A 390 -10.84 -23.85 -7.93
CA GLY A 390 -9.82 -24.92 -7.92
C GLY A 390 -8.81 -24.81 -6.78
N ALA A 391 -8.85 -23.76 -5.96
CA ALA A 391 -7.92 -23.59 -4.86
C ALA A 391 -8.04 -24.76 -3.86
N PRO A 392 -6.91 -25.27 -3.34
CA PRO A 392 -6.95 -26.26 -2.26
C PRO A 392 -7.78 -25.76 -1.07
N PRO A 393 -8.45 -26.65 -0.31
CA PRO A 393 -9.27 -26.25 0.83
C PRO A 393 -8.54 -25.31 1.78
N GLU A 394 -7.26 -25.57 2.08
CA GLU A 394 -6.36 -24.76 2.92
C GLU A 394 -6.16 -23.32 2.45
N HIS A 395 -6.49 -23.02 1.19
CA HIS A 395 -6.47 -21.66 0.63
C HIS A 395 -7.82 -20.94 0.69
N GLN A 396 -8.85 -21.55 1.29
CA GLN A 396 -10.13 -20.91 1.56
C GLN A 396 -10.07 -20.12 2.88
N TYR A 397 -10.31 -18.81 2.80
CA TYR A 397 -10.23 -17.84 3.90
C TYR A 397 -11.53 -17.03 4.04
N PRO A 398 -11.85 -16.50 5.23
CA PRO A 398 -11.07 -16.49 6.46
C PRO A 398 -11.09 -17.82 7.25
N ARG A 399 -10.09 -18.04 8.12
CA ARG A 399 -9.96 -19.23 8.98
C ARG A 399 -9.70 -18.84 10.44
N TRP A 400 -10.12 -19.68 11.37
CA TRP A 400 -9.74 -19.53 12.78
C TRP A 400 -8.23 -19.69 12.97
N LEU A 401 -7.66 -18.81 13.78
CA LEU A 401 -6.26 -18.79 14.20
C LEU A 401 -6.25 -18.49 15.71
N ILE A 402 -5.25 -18.92 16.45
CA ILE A 402 -5.06 -18.47 17.83
C ILE A 402 -3.60 -18.04 18.00
N GLY A 403 -3.39 -16.75 18.25
CA GLY A 403 -2.06 -16.18 18.42
C GLY A 403 -1.37 -15.97 17.07
N TRP A 404 -1.48 -14.76 16.53
CA TRP A 404 -0.81 -14.43 15.27
C TRP A 404 0.70 -14.64 15.40
N MET A 405 1.26 -15.52 14.57
CA MET A 405 2.70 -15.85 14.52
C MET A 405 3.33 -16.26 15.88
N SER A 406 2.53 -16.57 16.91
CA SER A 406 3.08 -16.84 18.24
C SER A 406 3.83 -18.17 18.30
N GLY A 407 3.56 -19.10 17.38
CA GLY A 407 4.22 -20.41 17.34
C GLY A 407 4.06 -21.11 18.69
N THR A 408 5.17 -21.41 19.35
CA THR A 408 5.21 -22.05 20.68
C THR A 408 5.17 -21.06 21.85
N ASP A 409 5.26 -19.74 21.61
CA ASP A 409 5.14 -18.74 22.66
C ASP A 409 3.71 -18.62 23.16
N ALA A 410 3.56 -18.37 24.46
CA ALA A 410 2.31 -17.84 25.00
C ALA A 410 2.01 -16.48 24.34
N PRO A 411 0.81 -16.25 23.76
CA PRO A 411 0.52 -15.03 23.00
C PRO A 411 0.83 -13.71 23.73
N PRO A 412 0.58 -13.55 25.04
CA PRO A 412 0.97 -12.32 25.75
C PRO A 412 2.49 -12.08 25.75
N TRP A 413 3.28 -13.15 25.94
CA TRP A 413 4.73 -13.06 25.93
C TRP A 413 5.27 -12.75 24.53
N PHE A 414 4.72 -13.41 23.50
CA PHE A 414 5.02 -13.11 22.11
C PHE A 414 4.86 -11.61 21.82
N TRP A 415 3.74 -11.01 22.23
CA TRP A 415 3.48 -9.59 21.98
C TRP A 415 4.39 -8.65 22.78
N ILE A 416 4.79 -9.00 24.01
CA ILE A 416 5.80 -8.24 24.76
C ILE A 416 7.15 -8.29 24.03
N LYS A 417 7.59 -9.46 23.55
CA LYS A 417 8.83 -9.57 22.74
C LYS A 417 8.77 -8.70 21.48
N ASN A 418 7.61 -8.63 20.84
CA ASN A 418 7.44 -8.01 19.53
C ASN A 418 7.11 -6.51 19.57
N THR A 419 6.60 -5.99 20.68
CA THR A 419 6.20 -4.57 20.80
C THR A 419 6.77 -3.87 22.04
N GLY A 420 7.55 -4.59 22.85
CA GLY A 420 8.17 -4.06 24.06
C GLY A 420 7.12 -3.49 25.02
N LEU A 421 7.31 -2.23 25.43
CA LEU A 421 6.41 -1.52 26.35
C LEU A 421 5.16 -0.95 25.67
N PHE A 422 4.97 -1.11 24.36
CA PHE A 422 3.88 -0.46 23.62
C PHE A 422 2.50 -0.84 24.16
N ILE A 423 2.21 -2.13 24.32
CA ILE A 423 0.89 -2.61 24.79
C ILE A 423 0.61 -2.18 26.24
N PRO A 424 1.53 -2.35 27.21
CA PRO A 424 1.34 -1.81 28.55
C PRO A 424 1.02 -0.30 28.57
N LEU A 425 1.75 0.50 27.79
CA LEU A 425 1.53 1.94 27.68
C LEU A 425 0.19 2.27 27.00
N LEU A 426 -0.20 1.48 25.99
CA LEU A 426 -1.49 1.61 25.33
C LEU A 426 -2.64 1.36 26.30
N LEU A 427 -2.57 0.26 27.07
CA LEU A 427 -3.58 -0.05 28.08
C LEU A 427 -3.69 1.07 29.11
N LEU A 428 -2.55 1.60 29.60
CA LEU A 428 -2.55 2.76 30.49
C LEU A 428 -3.19 3.99 29.84
N ALA A 429 -2.88 4.27 28.57
CA ALA A 429 -3.42 5.42 27.85
C ALA A 429 -4.93 5.32 27.55
N LEU A 430 -5.46 4.11 27.33
CA LEU A 430 -6.88 3.89 27.04
C LEU A 430 -7.72 3.72 28.30
N LEU A 431 -7.22 3.05 29.33
CA LEU A 431 -7.97 2.74 30.55
C LEU A 431 -7.87 3.84 31.61
N SER A 432 -6.90 4.75 31.51
CA SER A 432 -6.78 5.89 32.41
C SER A 432 -7.07 7.22 31.71
N PRO A 433 -7.48 8.27 32.45
CA PRO A 433 -7.62 9.62 31.90
C PRO A 433 -6.28 10.36 31.78
N LEU A 434 -5.14 9.70 32.02
CA LEU A 434 -3.83 10.34 32.09
C LEU A 434 -3.42 10.94 30.74
N ALA A 435 -3.50 10.15 29.67
CA ALA A 435 -3.00 10.52 28.35
C ALA A 435 -4.06 11.22 27.48
N LEU A 436 -5.29 10.70 27.49
CA LEU A 436 -6.36 11.10 26.60
C LEU A 436 -7.63 11.45 27.41
N ARG A 437 -8.16 12.65 27.17
CA ARG A 437 -9.36 13.13 27.88
C ARG A 437 -10.64 12.75 27.13
N GLY A 438 -11.69 12.42 27.88
CA GLY A 438 -13.05 12.23 27.36
C GLY A 438 -13.16 11.23 26.21
N ARG A 439 -13.83 11.65 25.13
CA ARG A 439 -14.21 10.81 23.98
C ARG A 439 -13.05 10.39 23.09
N ALA A 440 -11.88 11.03 23.17
CA ALA A 440 -10.73 10.69 22.33
C ALA A 440 -10.29 9.22 22.50
N ARG A 441 -10.38 8.67 23.72
CA ARG A 441 -10.10 7.25 24.00
C ARG A 441 -11.03 6.32 23.25
N LEU A 442 -12.32 6.67 23.14
CA LEU A 442 -13.34 5.89 22.45
C LEU A 442 -13.20 5.92 20.92
N LEU A 443 -12.44 6.88 20.39
CA LEU A 443 -12.12 6.92 18.96
C LEU A 443 -10.92 6.01 18.61
N ILE A 444 -9.97 5.83 19.53
CA ILE A 444 -8.80 4.96 19.34
C ILE A 444 -9.10 3.52 19.75
N ALA A 445 -9.84 3.29 20.83
CA ALA A 445 -10.08 1.96 21.40
C ALA A 445 -10.62 0.90 20.40
N PRO A 446 -11.50 1.22 19.42
CA PRO A 446 -11.97 0.25 18.42
C PRO A 446 -10.85 -0.38 17.58
N PHE A 447 -9.70 0.29 17.42
CA PHE A 447 -8.56 -0.31 16.73
C PHE A 447 -7.97 -1.51 17.50
N SER A 448 -8.14 -1.57 18.82
CA SER A 448 -7.76 -2.76 19.60
C SER A 448 -8.63 -3.97 19.27
N LEU A 449 -9.85 -3.78 18.78
CA LEU A 449 -10.67 -4.89 18.27
C LEU A 449 -10.08 -5.44 16.97
N VAL A 450 -9.52 -4.60 16.10
CA VAL A 450 -8.78 -5.04 14.90
C VAL A 450 -7.58 -5.91 15.30
N PHE A 451 -6.83 -5.51 16.34
CA PHE A 451 -5.74 -6.30 16.89
C PHE A 451 -6.21 -7.68 17.38
N LEU A 452 -7.33 -7.73 18.11
CA LEU A 452 -7.91 -9.00 18.57
C LEU A 452 -8.33 -9.88 17.39
N ILE A 453 -9.03 -9.32 16.41
CA ILE A 453 -9.46 -10.05 15.21
C ILE A 453 -8.25 -10.62 14.46
N ALA A 454 -7.19 -9.82 14.26
CA ALA A 454 -5.97 -10.28 13.58
C ALA A 454 -5.20 -11.36 14.35
N ASN A 455 -5.45 -11.54 15.65
CA ASN A 455 -4.90 -12.63 16.47
C ASN A 455 -5.78 -13.88 16.50
N LEU A 456 -7.03 -13.77 16.03
CA LEU A 456 -8.05 -14.84 16.12
C LEU A 456 -8.49 -15.37 14.75
N VAL A 457 -8.22 -14.61 13.68
CA VAL A 457 -8.69 -14.91 12.33
C VAL A 457 -7.55 -14.71 11.35
N LYS A 458 -7.24 -15.74 10.57
CA LYS A 458 -6.32 -15.69 9.43
C LYS A 458 -7.09 -15.29 8.17
N PHE A 459 -6.67 -14.23 7.48
CA PHE A 459 -7.36 -13.69 6.30
C PHE A 459 -6.75 -14.08 4.95
N GLN A 460 -5.50 -14.58 4.93
CA GLN A 460 -4.76 -14.92 3.72
C GLN A 460 -3.90 -16.18 3.93
N PRO A 461 -3.42 -16.84 2.86
CA PRO A 461 -2.55 -18.03 2.92
C PRO A 461 -1.37 -17.92 3.87
N TRP A 462 -0.72 -16.75 3.90
CA TRP A 462 0.31 -16.45 4.86
C TRP A 462 -0.31 -15.73 6.06
N ASP A 463 -0.17 -16.32 7.25
CA ASP A 463 -0.64 -15.68 8.49
C ASP A 463 0.09 -14.36 8.80
N TRP A 464 1.35 -14.19 8.39
CA TRP A 464 2.08 -12.92 8.48
C TRP A 464 1.33 -11.76 7.82
N ASP A 465 0.50 -12.00 6.79
CA ASP A 465 -0.27 -10.94 6.12
C ASP A 465 -1.30 -10.24 7.03
N ASN A 466 -1.70 -10.85 8.15
CA ASN A 466 -2.50 -10.16 9.17
C ASN A 466 -1.79 -8.93 9.74
N SER A 467 -0.47 -8.82 9.57
CA SER A 467 0.30 -7.63 9.89
C SER A 467 -0.19 -6.38 9.15
N LYS A 468 -0.77 -6.54 7.94
CA LYS A 468 -1.44 -5.48 7.17
C LYS A 468 -2.69 -4.91 7.85
N LEU A 469 -3.27 -5.64 8.81
CA LEU A 469 -4.33 -5.14 9.71
C LEU A 469 -3.72 -4.54 10.98
N LEU A 470 -2.75 -5.25 11.58
CA LEU A 470 -2.11 -4.87 12.84
C LEU A 470 -1.38 -3.53 12.74
N VAL A 471 -0.79 -3.20 11.58
CA VAL A 471 -0.11 -1.92 11.37
C VAL A 471 -1.06 -0.73 11.54
N PHE A 472 -2.35 -0.87 11.20
CA PHE A 472 -3.35 0.18 11.43
C PHE A 472 -3.73 0.30 12.90
N TRP A 473 -3.79 -0.83 13.63
CA TRP A 473 -3.92 -0.79 15.08
C TRP A 473 -2.73 -0.07 15.71
N TYR A 474 -1.51 -0.43 15.30
CA TYR A 474 -0.29 0.17 15.83
C TYR A 474 -0.23 1.67 15.52
N LEU A 475 -0.64 2.08 14.32
CA LEU A 475 -0.72 3.47 13.89
C LEU A 475 -1.67 4.30 14.74
N ALA A 476 -2.91 3.83 14.94
CA ALA A 476 -3.90 4.56 15.72
C ALA A 476 -3.55 4.56 17.22
N SER A 477 -3.15 3.41 17.75
CA SER A 477 -2.70 3.22 19.14
C SER A 477 -1.44 4.03 19.46
N GLY A 478 -0.56 4.24 18.47
CA GLY A 478 0.62 5.09 18.58
C GLY A 478 0.30 6.53 18.99
N VAL A 479 -0.88 7.04 18.64
CA VAL A 479 -1.36 8.36 19.10
C VAL A 479 -1.61 8.36 20.61
N ALA A 480 -2.20 7.30 21.15
CA ALA A 480 -2.47 7.17 22.58
C ALA A 480 -1.16 7.03 23.38
N VAL A 481 -0.25 6.18 22.92
CA VAL A 481 1.09 6.01 23.51
C VAL A 481 1.88 7.32 23.41
N GLY A 482 1.85 7.97 22.25
CA GLY A 482 2.50 9.27 22.04
C GLY A 482 1.95 10.36 22.97
N ALA A 483 0.64 10.40 23.21
CA ALA A 483 0.04 11.35 24.16
C ALA A 483 0.52 11.13 25.59
N LEU A 484 0.66 9.87 26.01
CA LEU A 484 1.21 9.51 27.32
C LEU A 484 2.68 9.96 27.44
N LEU A 485 3.50 9.68 26.43
CA LEU A 485 4.91 10.06 26.42
C LEU A 485 5.10 11.58 26.43
N VAL A 486 4.32 12.34 25.64
CA VAL A 486 4.34 13.81 25.67
C VAL A 486 4.00 14.34 27.06
N ARG A 487 3.04 13.72 27.74
CA ARG A 487 2.68 14.11 29.11
C ARG A 487 3.84 13.88 30.07
N LEU A 488 4.51 12.73 30.00
CA LEU A 488 5.69 12.41 30.82
C LEU A 488 6.86 13.36 30.52
N TRP A 489 7.10 13.69 29.25
CA TRP A 489 8.11 14.68 28.88
C TRP A 489 7.89 16.06 29.49
N ARG A 490 6.63 16.43 29.73
CA ARG A 490 6.25 17.74 30.27
C ARG A 490 6.09 17.76 31.79
N SER A 491 6.24 16.64 32.50
CA SER A 491 6.03 16.62 33.94
C SER A 491 7.26 17.11 34.72
N HIS A 492 8.39 16.41 34.61
CA HIS A 492 9.67 16.77 35.26
C HIS A 492 10.85 16.05 34.59
N ALA A 493 12.08 16.49 34.87
CA ALA A 493 13.29 16.02 34.17
C ALA A 493 13.48 14.50 34.21
N LEU A 494 13.30 13.84 35.36
CA LEU A 494 13.41 12.38 35.46
C LEU A 494 12.38 11.63 34.60
N ALA A 495 11.13 12.13 34.53
CA ALA A 495 10.09 11.54 33.68
C ALA A 495 10.36 11.80 32.20
N ALA A 496 10.97 12.94 31.86
CA ALA A 496 11.42 13.23 30.49
C ALA A 496 12.51 12.26 30.05
N ILE A 497 13.51 11.97 30.90
CA ILE A 497 14.54 10.98 30.62
C ILE A 497 13.91 9.59 30.44
N GLY A 498 13.00 9.21 31.35
CA GLY A 498 12.27 7.94 31.25
C GLY A 498 11.45 7.83 29.97
N ALA A 499 10.71 8.88 29.59
CA ALA A 499 9.93 8.93 28.36
C ALA A 499 10.82 8.81 27.11
N THR A 500 11.99 9.47 27.10
CA THR A 500 12.97 9.33 26.03
C THR A 500 13.50 7.90 25.94
N ALA A 501 13.89 7.29 27.06
CA ALA A 501 14.38 5.91 27.08
C ALA A 501 13.32 4.90 26.60
N ILE A 502 12.06 5.11 27.00
CA ILE A 502 10.92 4.31 26.55
C ILE A 502 10.70 4.51 25.04
N TRP A 503 10.66 5.75 24.56
CA TRP A 503 10.48 6.01 23.13
C TRP A 503 11.58 5.37 22.30
N LEU A 504 12.84 5.52 22.72
CA LEU A 504 13.99 4.89 22.07
C LEU A 504 13.87 3.36 22.05
N SER A 505 13.49 2.72 23.16
CA SER A 505 13.34 1.26 23.19
C SER A 505 12.24 0.74 22.26
N LEU A 506 11.20 1.54 21.99
CA LEU A 506 10.14 1.20 21.04
C LEU A 506 10.55 1.40 19.57
N THR A 507 11.60 2.17 19.28
CA THR A 507 12.03 2.47 17.90
C THR A 507 13.39 1.88 17.52
N LEU A 508 14.19 1.45 18.49
CA LEU A 508 15.58 1.08 18.25
C LEU A 508 15.72 -0.17 17.36
N SER A 509 14.88 -1.19 17.57
CA SER A 509 14.87 -2.40 16.73
C SER A 509 14.65 -2.06 15.25
N GLY A 510 13.63 -1.24 14.95
CA GLY A 510 13.34 -0.84 13.59
C GLY A 510 14.38 0.11 13.02
N GLY A 511 14.90 1.03 13.83
CA GLY A 511 15.99 1.94 13.44
C GLY A 511 17.26 1.20 13.04
N LEU A 512 17.72 0.26 13.86
CA LEU A 512 18.91 -0.54 13.57
C LEU A 512 18.72 -1.43 12.33
N SER A 513 17.53 -2.02 12.16
CA SER A 513 17.21 -2.85 10.99
C SER A 513 17.18 -2.01 9.72
N LEU A 514 16.60 -0.81 9.76
CA LEU A 514 16.64 0.13 8.63
C LEU A 514 18.08 0.53 8.27
N MET A 515 18.94 0.78 9.26
CA MET A 515 20.34 1.14 9.03
C MET A 515 21.12 0.09 8.23
N GLN A 516 20.80 -1.21 8.39
CA GLN A 516 21.45 -2.27 7.61
C GLN A 516 21.27 -2.11 6.10
N TYR A 517 20.14 -1.53 5.67
CA TYR A 517 19.81 -1.36 4.26
C TYR A 517 20.08 0.06 3.75
N LEU A 518 20.62 0.95 4.58
CA LEU A 518 21.06 2.27 4.13
C LEU A 518 22.51 2.20 3.60
N PRO A 519 22.90 3.06 2.65
CA PRO A 519 24.29 3.17 2.22
C PRO A 519 25.23 3.44 3.41
N PRO A 520 26.45 2.87 3.43
CA PRO A 520 27.07 2.06 2.36
C PRO A 520 26.84 0.53 2.48
N GLN A 521 25.99 0.06 3.40
CA GLN A 521 25.97 -1.35 3.85
C GLN A 521 24.90 -2.23 3.18
N GLY A 522 23.84 -1.61 2.62
CA GLY A 522 22.69 -2.33 2.10
C GLY A 522 23.00 -3.15 0.84
N PRO A 523 22.49 -4.39 0.73
CA PRO A 523 22.61 -5.16 -0.49
C PRO A 523 21.80 -4.49 -1.61
N SER A 524 22.34 -4.52 -2.83
CA SER A 524 21.61 -4.14 -4.03
C SER A 524 21.26 -5.38 -4.84
N TYR A 525 20.03 -5.41 -5.34
CA TYR A 525 19.49 -6.51 -6.13
C TYR A 525 19.25 -6.01 -7.55
N VAL A 526 19.75 -6.72 -8.56
CA VAL A 526 19.44 -6.40 -9.95
C VAL A 526 17.94 -6.63 -10.16
N TRP A 527 17.20 -5.55 -10.36
CA TRP A 527 15.79 -5.61 -10.72
C TRP A 527 15.66 -6.01 -12.19
N PHE A 528 16.29 -5.23 -13.09
CA PHE A 528 16.42 -5.57 -14.50
C PHE A 528 17.77 -5.13 -15.07
N THR A 529 18.37 -5.95 -15.92
CA THR A 529 19.56 -5.57 -16.69
C THR A 529 19.19 -4.62 -17.83
N ALA A 530 20.16 -3.87 -18.35
CA ALA A 530 19.98 -3.03 -19.54
C ALA A 530 19.48 -3.86 -20.74
N GLU A 531 19.96 -5.10 -20.89
CA GLU A 531 19.47 -6.03 -21.90
C GLU A 531 17.98 -6.35 -21.71
N GLN A 532 17.53 -6.65 -20.49
CA GLN A 532 16.12 -6.95 -20.19
C GLN A 532 15.21 -5.73 -20.45
N VAL A 533 15.69 -4.52 -20.14
CA VAL A 533 14.95 -3.28 -20.43
C VAL A 533 14.82 -3.07 -21.95
N GLN A 534 15.89 -3.32 -22.71
CA GLN A 534 15.87 -3.23 -24.17
C GLN A 534 14.99 -4.32 -24.80
N LEU A 535 15.12 -5.57 -24.33
CA LEU A 535 14.28 -6.71 -24.71
C LEU A 535 12.79 -6.35 -24.57
N ALA A 536 12.40 -5.77 -23.44
CA ALA A 536 11.02 -5.38 -23.22
C ALA A 536 10.55 -4.26 -24.16
N ALA A 537 11.43 -3.33 -24.56
CA ALA A 537 11.11 -2.31 -25.56
C ALA A 537 10.91 -2.93 -26.95
N ASP A 538 11.76 -3.89 -27.33
CA ASP A 538 11.64 -4.59 -28.61
C ASP A 538 10.40 -5.50 -28.65
N VAL A 539 10.08 -6.21 -27.56
CA VAL A 539 8.83 -6.99 -27.42
C VAL A 539 7.61 -6.10 -27.62
N ARG A 540 7.59 -4.89 -27.03
CA ARG A 540 6.49 -3.93 -27.20
C ARG A 540 6.28 -3.53 -28.67
N ARG A 541 7.37 -3.40 -29.43
CA ARG A 541 7.34 -3.01 -30.85
C ARG A 541 6.98 -4.17 -31.77
N LEU A 542 7.48 -5.36 -31.48
CA LEU A 542 7.47 -6.49 -32.42
C LEU A 542 6.35 -7.50 -32.18
N THR A 543 5.67 -7.43 -31.04
CA THR A 543 4.62 -8.40 -30.67
C THR A 543 3.26 -7.73 -30.41
N PRO A 544 2.14 -8.40 -30.71
CA PRO A 544 0.80 -7.87 -30.42
C PRO A 544 0.62 -7.53 -28.94
N ALA A 545 -0.14 -6.46 -28.65
CA ALA A 545 -0.38 -5.99 -27.28
C ALA A 545 -0.95 -7.07 -26.35
N LYS A 546 -1.82 -7.93 -26.89
CA LYS A 546 -2.55 -8.96 -26.14
C LYS A 546 -1.92 -10.34 -26.22
N ALA A 547 -0.70 -10.45 -26.77
CA ALA A 547 -0.03 -11.73 -26.90
C ALA A 547 0.26 -12.37 -25.53
N VAL A 548 0.14 -13.69 -25.47
CA VAL A 548 0.43 -14.53 -24.30
C VAL A 548 1.79 -15.20 -24.48
N PHE A 549 2.65 -15.04 -23.48
CA PHE A 549 4.01 -15.58 -23.49
C PHE A 549 4.14 -16.75 -22.53
N VAL A 550 4.93 -17.74 -22.90
CA VAL A 550 5.52 -18.71 -21.99
C VAL A 550 6.90 -18.21 -21.58
N THR A 551 7.10 -18.11 -20.27
CA THR A 551 8.32 -17.64 -19.61
C THR A 551 8.64 -18.56 -18.43
N GLY A 552 9.74 -18.33 -17.75
CA GLY A 552 10.06 -18.95 -16.47
C GLY A 552 9.23 -18.42 -15.31
N GLU A 553 9.53 -18.95 -14.13
CA GLU A 553 8.80 -18.77 -12.87
C GLU A 553 9.43 -17.72 -11.93
N GLN A 554 10.41 -16.96 -12.40
CA GLN A 554 11.08 -15.95 -11.60
C GLN A 554 10.13 -14.77 -11.27
N PRO A 555 10.32 -14.11 -10.12
CA PRO A 555 9.54 -12.91 -9.77
C PRO A 555 9.87 -11.71 -10.67
N ASN A 556 11.01 -11.69 -11.35
CA ASN A 556 11.38 -10.58 -12.25
C ASN A 556 11.29 -11.05 -13.69
N ASN A 557 10.30 -10.56 -14.41
CA ASN A 557 10.00 -11.03 -15.75
C ASN A 557 9.89 -9.84 -16.71
N PRO A 558 10.88 -9.59 -17.58
CA PRO A 558 10.83 -8.41 -18.46
C PRO A 558 9.62 -8.39 -19.42
N ILE A 559 9.03 -9.54 -19.69
CA ILE A 559 7.86 -9.67 -20.57
C ILE A 559 6.60 -9.16 -19.88
N ALA A 560 6.33 -9.66 -18.66
CA ALA A 560 5.19 -9.22 -17.88
C ALA A 560 5.42 -7.82 -17.30
N ASP A 561 6.56 -7.61 -16.67
CA ASP A 561 6.81 -6.47 -15.79
C ASP A 561 7.07 -5.18 -16.58
N LEU A 562 7.80 -5.28 -17.68
CA LEU A 562 8.23 -4.12 -18.48
C LEU A 562 7.51 -4.01 -19.83
N ALA A 563 7.27 -5.13 -20.52
CA ALA A 563 6.60 -5.13 -21.82
C ALA A 563 5.07 -5.16 -21.71
N GLY A 564 4.52 -5.50 -20.54
CA GLY A 564 3.08 -5.51 -20.27
C GLY A 564 2.32 -6.62 -21.00
N ARG A 565 3.00 -7.70 -21.41
CA ARG A 565 2.38 -8.86 -22.06
C ARG A 565 1.91 -9.85 -20.99
N SER A 566 0.82 -10.58 -21.29
CA SER A 566 0.36 -11.61 -20.37
C SER A 566 1.30 -12.81 -20.43
N VAL A 567 1.51 -13.48 -19.29
CA VAL A 567 2.24 -14.76 -19.26
C VAL A 567 1.33 -15.90 -18.85
N VAL A 568 1.61 -17.11 -19.36
CA VAL A 568 0.85 -18.33 -19.01
C VAL A 568 0.84 -18.54 -17.50
N MET A 569 2.00 -18.38 -16.86
CA MET A 569 2.17 -18.43 -15.42
C MET A 569 3.45 -17.67 -15.04
N SER A 570 3.39 -16.95 -13.93
CA SER A 570 4.53 -16.27 -13.30
C SER A 570 4.88 -16.93 -11.96
N TYR A 571 5.56 -16.20 -11.08
CA TYR A 571 6.11 -16.70 -9.81
C TYR A 571 5.09 -17.43 -8.93
N PRO A 572 5.31 -18.73 -8.64
CA PRO A 572 4.45 -19.55 -7.77
C PRO A 572 4.13 -18.92 -6.41
N GLY A 573 5.09 -18.21 -5.80
CA GLY A 573 4.90 -17.60 -4.49
C GLY A 573 3.75 -16.57 -4.45
N TRP A 574 3.59 -15.77 -5.51
CA TRP A 574 2.48 -14.82 -5.59
C TRP A 574 1.14 -15.53 -5.82
N LEU A 575 1.14 -16.55 -6.68
CA LEU A 575 -0.06 -17.34 -7.00
C LEU A 575 -0.57 -18.08 -5.75
N TRP A 576 0.36 -18.63 -4.95
CA TRP A 576 0.07 -19.25 -3.66
C TRP A 576 -0.56 -18.26 -2.68
N SER A 577 -0.02 -17.04 -2.55
CA SER A 577 -0.58 -16.00 -1.68
C SER A 577 -1.98 -15.55 -2.10
N TYR A 578 -2.38 -15.76 -3.37
CA TYR A 578 -3.73 -15.46 -3.87
C TYR A 578 -4.68 -16.64 -3.85
N GLY A 579 -4.20 -17.81 -3.41
CA GLY A 579 -4.99 -19.04 -3.45
C GLY A 579 -5.39 -19.39 -4.88
N ILE A 580 -4.49 -19.22 -5.85
CA ILE A 580 -4.67 -19.71 -7.22
C ILE A 580 -4.05 -21.11 -7.28
N ASP A 581 -4.78 -22.09 -7.81
CA ASP A 581 -4.18 -23.39 -8.13
C ASP A 581 -3.38 -23.29 -9.43
N TYR A 582 -2.06 -23.31 -9.29
CA TYR A 582 -1.10 -23.20 -10.38
C TYR A 582 -0.38 -24.52 -10.67
N SER A 583 -0.60 -25.58 -9.87
CA SER A 583 0.19 -26.81 -9.88
C SER A 583 0.23 -27.51 -11.24
N GLN A 584 -0.91 -27.57 -11.93
CA GLN A 584 -0.99 -28.15 -13.27
C GLN A 584 -0.22 -27.32 -14.32
N ARG A 585 -0.28 -25.99 -14.24
CA ARG A 585 0.45 -25.12 -15.18
C ARG A 585 1.95 -25.18 -14.94
N GLU A 586 2.38 -25.25 -13.68
CA GLU A 586 3.78 -25.46 -13.30
C GLU A 586 4.34 -26.74 -13.93
N ALA A 587 3.61 -27.85 -13.77
CA ALA A 587 3.99 -29.13 -14.38
C ALA A 587 4.00 -29.08 -15.92
N ASP A 588 3.06 -28.35 -16.53
CA ASP A 588 2.98 -28.21 -17.98
C ASP A 588 4.07 -27.29 -18.54
N LEU A 589 4.50 -26.24 -17.84
CA LEU A 589 5.63 -25.39 -18.24
C LEU A 589 6.90 -26.23 -18.43
N LEU A 590 7.20 -27.11 -17.47
CA LEU A 590 8.35 -28.03 -17.59
C LEU A 590 8.25 -28.94 -18.81
N ARG A 591 7.04 -29.38 -19.18
CA ARG A 591 6.83 -30.21 -20.38
C ARG A 591 6.97 -29.40 -21.66
N ILE A 592 6.49 -28.16 -21.68
CA ILE A 592 6.66 -27.25 -22.81
C ILE A 592 8.15 -27.06 -23.11
N TYR A 593 8.96 -26.72 -22.09
CA TYR A 593 10.38 -26.47 -22.32
C TYR A 593 11.18 -27.71 -22.70
N ARG A 594 10.76 -28.92 -22.30
CA ARG A 594 11.38 -30.19 -22.74
C ARG A 594 11.12 -30.52 -24.23
N GLY A 595 10.26 -29.77 -24.92
CA GLY A 595 9.99 -29.93 -26.34
C GLY A 595 9.17 -31.17 -26.70
N GLY A 596 9.10 -31.46 -28.01
CA GLY A 596 8.34 -32.56 -28.59
C GLY A 596 6.85 -32.27 -28.81
N ALA A 597 6.10 -33.26 -29.33
CA ALA A 597 4.70 -33.07 -29.73
C ALA A 597 3.79 -32.55 -28.60
N ALA A 598 4.00 -33.02 -27.37
CA ALA A 598 3.23 -32.58 -26.21
C ALA A 598 3.44 -31.09 -25.88
N ALA A 599 4.60 -30.50 -26.23
CA ALA A 599 4.87 -29.09 -26.00
C ALA A 599 3.95 -28.21 -26.87
N LEU A 600 3.82 -28.53 -28.15
CA LEU A 600 2.96 -27.77 -29.07
C LEU A 600 1.48 -27.85 -28.65
N ASP A 601 0.99 -29.04 -28.28
CA ASP A 601 -0.38 -29.23 -27.78
C ASP A 601 -0.67 -28.37 -26.53
N LEU A 602 0.30 -28.29 -25.61
CA LEU A 602 0.18 -27.48 -24.40
C LEU A 602 0.22 -25.98 -24.70
N LEU A 603 1.08 -25.55 -25.63
CA LEU A 603 1.14 -24.16 -26.09
C LEU A 603 -0.19 -23.71 -26.70
N HIS A 604 -0.79 -24.54 -27.55
CA HIS A 604 -2.12 -24.29 -28.12
C HIS A 604 -3.22 -24.29 -27.05
N ARG A 605 -3.18 -25.23 -26.09
CA ARG A 605 -4.12 -25.27 -24.96
C ARG A 605 -4.13 -23.98 -24.14
N TYR A 606 -2.96 -23.39 -23.93
CA TYR A 606 -2.83 -22.13 -23.17
C TYR A 606 -2.96 -20.87 -24.03
N HIS A 607 -3.23 -21.03 -25.33
CA HIS A 607 -3.26 -19.93 -26.29
C HIS A 607 -1.97 -19.09 -26.24
N ALA A 608 -0.82 -19.75 -26.09
CA ALA A 608 0.48 -19.09 -26.09
C ALA A 608 0.86 -18.68 -27.53
N ASP A 609 1.29 -17.43 -27.68
CA ASP A 609 1.75 -16.87 -28.96
C ASP A 609 3.28 -16.94 -29.08
N TYR A 610 3.99 -16.89 -27.94
CA TYR A 610 5.45 -16.85 -27.91
C TYR A 610 6.03 -17.68 -26.76
N VAL A 611 7.24 -18.21 -26.98
CA VAL A 611 8.05 -18.89 -25.95
C VAL A 611 9.36 -18.12 -25.78
N VAL A 612 9.74 -17.85 -24.53
CA VAL A 612 11.00 -17.19 -24.19
C VAL A 612 11.99 -18.23 -23.69
N ILE A 613 13.21 -18.22 -24.22
CA ILE A 613 14.34 -18.96 -23.69
C ILE A 613 15.40 -17.94 -23.28
N GLY A 614 15.47 -17.66 -21.98
CA GLY A 614 16.45 -16.78 -21.35
C GLY A 614 17.30 -17.49 -20.30
N PRO A 615 18.07 -16.75 -19.49
CA PRO A 615 18.91 -17.31 -18.43
C PRO A 615 18.11 -18.12 -17.40
N ASP A 616 16.94 -17.62 -16.99
CA ASP A 616 16.14 -18.26 -15.94
C ASP A 616 15.55 -19.58 -16.42
N GLU A 617 15.00 -19.61 -17.63
CA GLU A 617 14.46 -20.82 -18.24
C GLU A 617 15.56 -21.87 -18.43
N ARG A 618 16.75 -21.46 -18.88
CA ARG A 618 17.92 -22.34 -19.01
C ARG A 618 18.36 -22.95 -17.68
N ASN A 619 18.39 -22.13 -16.63
CA ASN A 619 18.85 -22.56 -15.31
C ASN A 619 17.85 -23.48 -14.61
N THR A 620 16.56 -23.23 -14.76
CA THR A 620 15.51 -23.91 -13.97
C THR A 620 14.78 -25.02 -14.71
N MET A 621 14.64 -24.91 -16.05
CA MET A 621 13.75 -25.78 -16.84
C MET A 621 14.48 -26.61 -17.91
N GLN A 622 15.75 -26.31 -18.19
CA GLN A 622 16.59 -27.04 -19.17
C GLN A 622 15.90 -27.23 -20.53
N PRO A 623 15.63 -26.14 -21.27
CA PRO A 623 14.83 -26.18 -22.47
C PRO A 623 15.54 -26.92 -23.61
N ASP A 624 14.79 -27.69 -24.39
CA ASP A 624 15.26 -28.31 -25.64
C ASP A 624 15.33 -27.26 -26.75
N VAL A 625 16.45 -26.54 -26.79
CA VAL A 625 16.69 -25.45 -27.73
C VAL A 625 16.70 -25.92 -29.18
N ASP A 626 17.12 -27.16 -29.44
CA ASP A 626 17.19 -27.72 -30.78
C ASP A 626 15.78 -27.94 -31.33
N TYR A 627 14.86 -28.46 -30.51
CA TYR A 627 13.44 -28.55 -30.84
C TYR A 627 12.85 -27.18 -31.21
N PHE A 628 13.06 -26.15 -30.39
CA PHE A 628 12.52 -24.81 -30.69
C PHE A 628 13.15 -24.18 -31.93
N ASN A 629 14.45 -24.37 -32.18
CA ASN A 629 15.10 -23.89 -33.39
C ASN A 629 14.61 -24.61 -34.66
N ALA A 630 14.26 -25.89 -34.56
CA ALA A 630 13.78 -26.68 -35.69
C ALA A 630 12.31 -26.39 -36.03
N GLU A 631 11.45 -26.29 -35.01
CA GLU A 631 10.00 -26.26 -35.19
C GLU A 631 9.39 -24.84 -35.11
N PHE A 632 10.09 -23.86 -34.54
CA PHE A 632 9.55 -22.52 -34.27
C PHE A 632 10.34 -21.43 -34.99
N ARG A 633 9.64 -20.35 -35.36
CA ARG A 633 10.28 -19.17 -35.94
C ARG A 633 10.87 -18.28 -34.84
N LEU A 634 12.18 -18.06 -34.87
CA LEU A 634 12.85 -17.05 -34.03
C LEU A 634 12.39 -15.64 -34.43
N VAL A 635 11.87 -14.89 -33.45
CA VAL A 635 11.33 -13.53 -33.64
C VAL A 635 12.28 -12.47 -33.10
N LEU A 636 12.92 -12.75 -31.96
CA LEU A 636 13.82 -11.83 -31.29
C LEU A 636 14.99 -12.61 -30.69
N HIS A 637 16.18 -12.07 -30.85
CA HIS A 637 17.41 -12.60 -30.26
C HIS A 637 18.25 -11.46 -29.68
N THR A 638 18.73 -11.64 -28.45
CA THR A 638 19.72 -10.79 -27.80
C THR A 638 20.92 -11.64 -27.37
N ALA A 639 21.82 -11.12 -26.54
CA ALA A 639 22.96 -11.89 -26.06
C ALA A 639 22.53 -13.12 -25.24
N ASN A 640 21.48 -12.98 -24.43
CA ASN A 640 21.04 -14.00 -23.48
C ASN A 640 19.59 -14.49 -23.69
N TYR A 641 18.82 -13.88 -24.60
CA TYR A 641 17.41 -14.24 -24.82
C TYR A 641 17.12 -14.63 -26.27
N GLN A 642 16.26 -15.65 -26.42
CA GLN A 642 15.61 -16.03 -27.68
C GLN A 642 14.10 -16.04 -27.46
N ILE A 643 13.35 -15.43 -28.38
CA ILE A 643 11.88 -15.47 -28.38
C ILE A 643 11.40 -16.11 -29.67
N PHE A 644 10.62 -17.18 -29.54
CA PHE A 644 10.09 -17.96 -30.64
C PHE A 644 8.58 -17.72 -30.78
N ALA A 645 8.08 -17.60 -32.02
CA ALA A 645 6.64 -17.58 -32.28
C ALA A 645 6.10 -19.01 -32.32
N VAL A 646 4.99 -19.25 -31.63
CA VAL A 646 4.28 -20.53 -31.63
C VAL A 646 3.61 -20.74 -32.99
N PRO A 647 3.84 -21.88 -33.67
CA PRO A 647 3.14 -22.24 -34.91
C PRO A 647 1.62 -22.30 -34.70
N GLY A 648 0.86 -21.90 -35.71
CA GLY A 648 -0.60 -21.86 -35.68
C GLY A 648 -1.27 -23.22 -35.78
#